data_AF-U9UGX9-F1
#
_entry.id   AF-U9UGX9-F1
#
_cell.length_a   1.000
_cell.length_b   1.000
_cell.length_c   1.000
_cell.angle_alpha   90.00
_cell.angle_beta   90.00
_cell.angle_gamma   90.00
#
_symmetry.space_group_name_H-M   'P 1'
#
loop_
_entity.id
_entity.type
_entity.pdbx_description
1 polymer ?
#
loop_
_entity_poly.entity_id
_entity_poly.type
_entity_poly.pdbx_seq_one_letter_code
_entity_poly.pdbx_strand_id
1 'polypeptide(L)'
;MSQDLASQQQSTDSSIATFTSSLVFNVAVTIGIFVAFDILRKRNKKVYEPRTYLVPESNRSEPLPPGLFAWILPVLKISDEEVIKRIGLDSYMFLRFMKLFMILFAIFSIFGLAVLLPINSVNQGDNQGLEKFTIGNIRDEKRLWSHVIFTWLFSGIIMYALYREFNTFIRLRHEYHTTDEYRNSPRATTILVTGIPKELNNSESLKALFDIFPGGVKRIWLNRDPSKLAKATAKREAIVNNLEGAATNYIIQYAKDSTKPEFRESNVENGNSPNIKRPQHSSKLPIIGKKVDSLETYSNDLNDINHQISELQKNPNDFKRLNSAFIQFNDYVGAQLAATSTVPKLINISPDDIIWENLNLTSKQKMIRRVISLSVVIGIVIIWMSAVTFVAGISTLSELAKLKPLKFLEGLNNAEGNLKVLVGIIQGILPAVALNILMMILVIVLRFLSRFEGSVTNSGVDLSLQSKYYFHLVMNVLLVTTFANGILQSLPKLVNNPTQSIEILANNLPRASTFFLTYILLTITACALEIFQIGPLIMNFIFKKFLVKTPRKIWELEKTMPFQDWGTGFPPHIMIASIGIVYSTIQPIILPIVTLHFALYYLVYRHQFLYVYDKLNQTGGLLFPKAIYQVFTGIYIFQLTLTGLMFLNGG
;
A
#
# COMPACT_ATOMS: atom_id res chain seq x y z
N MET A 1 5.82 0.22 -50.65
CA MET A 1 7.26 -0.03 -50.39
C MET A 1 7.98 1.19 -49.83
N SER A 2 8.13 2.33 -50.53
CA SER A 2 8.79 3.53 -49.95
C SER A 2 7.99 4.22 -48.82
N GLN A 3 6.65 4.25 -48.90
CA GLN A 3 5.78 4.76 -47.82
C GLN A 3 5.70 3.82 -46.60
N ASP A 4 5.81 2.50 -46.80
CA ASP A 4 5.86 1.51 -45.71
C ASP A 4 7.20 1.55 -44.97
N LEU A 5 8.30 1.74 -45.71
CA LEU A 5 9.63 1.96 -45.13
C LEU A 5 9.68 3.26 -44.33
N ALA A 6 9.10 4.36 -44.83
CA ALA A 6 9.04 5.62 -44.10
C ALA A 6 8.18 5.54 -42.82
N SER A 7 7.04 4.83 -42.86
CA SER A 7 6.17 4.67 -41.69
C SER A 7 6.76 3.70 -40.65
N GLN A 8 7.43 2.63 -41.08
CA GLN A 8 8.19 1.73 -40.19
C GLN A 8 9.42 2.42 -39.59
N GLN A 9 10.11 3.27 -40.35
CA GLN A 9 11.27 4.01 -39.84
C GLN A 9 10.83 5.10 -38.84
N GLN A 10 9.69 5.74 -39.06
CA GLN A 10 9.09 6.71 -38.14
C GLN A 10 8.56 6.07 -36.83
N SER A 11 8.00 4.85 -36.87
CA SER A 11 7.62 4.10 -35.66
C SER A 11 8.85 3.58 -34.88
N THR A 12 9.93 3.26 -35.59
CA THR A 12 11.21 2.82 -35.02
C THR A 12 11.92 3.94 -34.28
N ASP A 13 12.14 5.08 -34.95
CA ASP A 13 12.81 6.24 -34.37
C ASP A 13 12.02 6.78 -33.16
N SER A 14 10.68 6.75 -33.23
CA SER A 14 9.85 7.15 -32.11
C SER A 14 9.95 6.20 -30.90
N SER A 15 10.10 4.88 -31.09
CA SER A 15 10.26 3.94 -29.95
C SER A 15 11.57 4.12 -29.17
N ILE A 16 12.71 4.23 -29.87
CA ILE A 16 14.03 4.43 -29.25
C ILE A 16 14.12 5.82 -28.64
N ALA A 17 13.63 6.85 -29.35
CA ALA A 17 13.62 8.21 -28.84
C ALA A 17 12.74 8.33 -27.59
N THR A 18 11.58 7.67 -27.56
CA THR A 18 10.70 7.65 -26.38
C THR A 18 11.37 6.97 -25.19
N PHE A 19 11.98 5.80 -25.39
CA PHE A 19 12.70 5.10 -24.33
C PHE A 19 13.89 5.90 -23.81
N THR A 20 14.71 6.45 -24.69
CA THR A 20 15.91 7.24 -24.32
C THR A 20 15.52 8.51 -23.59
N SER A 21 14.51 9.23 -24.07
CA SER A 21 13.98 10.43 -23.40
C SER A 21 13.43 10.10 -22.02
N SER A 22 12.68 9.00 -21.92
CA SER A 22 12.15 8.50 -20.64
C SER A 22 13.26 8.12 -19.67
N LEU A 23 14.31 7.43 -20.13
CA LEU A 23 15.46 7.04 -19.33
C LEU A 23 16.18 8.28 -18.77
N VAL A 24 16.54 9.22 -19.64
CA VAL A 24 17.26 10.45 -19.23
C VAL A 24 16.43 11.26 -18.25
N PHE A 25 15.14 11.45 -18.55
CA PHE A 25 14.23 12.19 -17.68
C PHE A 25 14.08 11.53 -16.30
N ASN A 26 13.76 10.24 -16.25
CA ASN A 26 13.54 9.53 -14.99
C ASN A 26 14.81 9.48 -14.13
N VAL A 27 15.98 9.23 -14.74
CA VAL A 27 17.27 9.23 -14.02
C VAL A 27 17.59 10.62 -13.48
N ALA A 28 17.45 11.67 -14.29
CA ALA A 28 17.72 13.04 -13.85
C ALA A 28 16.80 13.47 -12.69
N VAL A 29 15.49 13.20 -12.80
CA VAL A 29 14.52 13.50 -11.74
C VAL A 29 14.81 12.70 -10.47
N THR A 30 15.12 11.41 -10.60
CA THR A 30 15.49 10.54 -9.47
C THR A 30 16.68 11.11 -8.72
N ILE A 31 17.78 11.42 -9.42
CA ILE A 31 18.99 12.00 -8.80
C ILE A 31 18.67 13.34 -8.13
N GLY A 32 17.90 14.21 -8.80
CA GLY A 32 17.49 15.49 -8.24
C GLY A 32 16.72 15.37 -6.92
N ILE A 33 15.78 14.41 -6.84
CA ILE A 33 15.01 14.15 -5.62
C ILE A 33 15.89 13.54 -4.52
N PHE A 34 16.81 12.64 -4.84
CA PHE A 34 17.76 12.09 -3.85
C PHE A 34 18.66 13.18 -3.25
N VAL A 35 19.16 14.09 -4.08
CA VAL A 35 19.95 15.24 -3.61
C VAL A 35 19.09 16.16 -2.74
N ALA A 36 17.85 16.44 -3.14
CA ALA A 36 16.92 17.23 -2.34
C ALA A 36 16.62 16.58 -0.98
N PHE A 37 16.40 15.26 -0.96
CA PHE A 37 16.27 14.48 0.27
C PHE A 37 17.51 14.64 1.18
N ASP A 38 18.71 14.50 0.64
CA ASP A 38 19.95 14.61 1.42
C ASP A 38 20.19 16.01 2.01
N ILE A 39 19.68 17.06 1.37
CA ILE A 39 19.71 18.42 1.90
C ILE A 39 18.65 18.59 2.99
N LEU A 40 17.42 18.12 2.76
CA LEU A 40 16.29 18.29 3.67
C LEU A 40 16.40 17.43 4.93
N ARG A 41 17.00 16.22 4.85
CA ARG A 41 17.15 15.32 5.99
C ARG A 41 17.93 15.95 7.14
N LYS A 42 18.94 16.75 6.82
CA LYS A 42 19.77 17.46 7.80
C LYS A 42 19.00 18.51 8.60
N ARG A 43 17.97 19.12 7.99
CA ARG A 43 17.15 20.16 8.63
C ARG A 43 15.93 19.60 9.35
N ASN A 44 15.41 18.47 8.90
CA ASN A 44 14.11 17.94 9.31
C ASN A 44 14.20 16.57 9.98
N LYS A 45 14.87 16.50 11.14
CA LYS A 45 15.05 15.25 11.89
C LYS A 45 13.73 14.55 12.23
N LYS A 46 12.66 15.32 12.48
CA LYS A 46 11.32 14.77 12.76
C LYS A 46 10.76 13.93 11.62
N VAL A 47 10.99 14.33 10.38
CA VAL A 47 10.41 13.65 9.20
C VAL A 47 11.28 12.47 8.79
N TYR A 48 12.60 12.63 8.85
CA TYR A 48 13.53 11.67 8.26
C TYR A 48 14.24 10.75 9.26
N GLU A 49 14.25 11.09 10.54
CA GLU A 49 14.85 10.29 11.61
C GLU A 49 14.00 10.22 12.91
N PRO A 50 12.66 10.15 12.85
CA PRO A 50 11.83 10.11 14.07
C PRO A 50 12.16 8.93 15.00
N ARG A 51 12.59 7.79 14.46
CA ARG A 51 12.94 6.58 15.24
C ARG A 51 14.23 6.72 16.06
N THR A 52 14.97 7.81 15.91
CA THR A 52 16.16 8.05 16.75
C THR A 52 15.78 8.53 18.16
N TYR A 53 14.55 8.98 18.38
CA TYR A 53 14.10 9.50 19.69
C TYR A 53 12.66 9.15 20.08
N LEU A 54 11.74 8.91 19.14
CA LEU A 54 10.32 8.65 19.45
C LEU A 54 10.02 7.22 19.90
N VAL A 55 10.87 6.25 19.57
CA VAL A 55 10.69 4.84 19.95
C VAL A 55 11.39 4.52 21.29
N PRO A 56 11.01 3.43 21.98
CA PRO A 56 11.71 2.97 23.18
C PRO A 56 13.20 2.76 22.92
N GLU A 57 14.04 3.00 23.93
CA GLU A 57 15.51 2.99 23.80
C GLU A 57 16.07 1.72 23.16
N SER A 58 15.51 0.56 23.48
CA SER A 58 15.90 -0.73 22.91
C SER A 58 15.67 -0.87 21.40
N ASN A 59 14.81 -0.02 20.82
CA ASN A 59 14.41 -0.02 19.41
C ASN A 59 14.94 1.20 18.65
N ARG A 60 15.65 2.12 19.31
CA ARG A 60 16.16 3.36 18.69
C ARG A 60 17.28 3.03 17.70
N SER A 61 17.25 3.71 16.56
CA SER A 61 18.36 3.71 15.63
C SER A 61 19.37 4.80 16.02
N GLU A 62 20.65 4.52 15.82
CA GLU A 62 21.71 5.51 15.98
C GLU A 62 21.55 6.63 14.95
N PRO A 63 21.81 7.90 15.30
CA PRO A 63 21.68 9.02 14.37
C PRO A 63 22.62 8.87 13.17
N LEU A 64 22.17 9.30 11.98
CA LEU A 64 22.96 9.19 10.76
C LEU A 64 24.08 10.24 10.70
N PRO A 65 25.23 9.92 10.06
CA PRO A 65 26.31 10.87 9.91
C PRO A 65 25.92 12.04 8.98
N PRO A 66 26.45 13.25 9.24
CA PRO A 66 26.24 14.40 8.38
C PRO A 66 27.03 14.24 7.08
N GLY A 67 26.36 14.39 5.94
CA GLY A 67 26.99 14.31 4.61
C GLY A 67 25.97 13.98 3.52
N LEU A 68 26.29 14.30 2.26
CA LEU A 68 25.53 13.80 1.11
C LEU A 68 25.83 12.31 0.97
N PHE A 69 24.81 11.47 0.84
CA PHE A 69 24.90 10.01 0.71
C PHE A 69 25.67 9.26 1.83
N ALA A 70 26.17 9.95 2.86
CA ALA A 70 26.91 9.36 3.99
C ALA A 70 26.07 8.37 4.82
N TRP A 71 24.75 8.37 4.66
CA TRP A 71 23.83 7.46 5.33
C TRP A 71 23.79 6.05 4.70
N ILE A 72 24.19 5.90 3.44
CA ILE A 72 24.05 4.64 2.69
C ILE A 72 24.87 3.53 3.36
N LEU A 73 26.15 3.78 3.62
CA LEU A 73 27.05 2.76 4.17
C LEU A 73 26.66 2.32 5.59
N PRO A 74 26.34 3.22 6.55
CA PRO A 74 25.80 2.84 7.85
C PRO A 74 24.54 2.00 7.76
N VAL A 75 23.57 2.38 6.90
CA VAL A 75 22.31 1.64 6.71
C VAL A 75 22.58 0.22 6.23
N LEU A 76 23.49 0.03 5.28
CA LEU A 76 23.84 -1.28 4.73
C LEU A 76 24.67 -2.13 5.69
N LYS A 77 25.45 -1.52 6.59
CA LYS A 77 26.36 -2.22 7.51
C LYS A 77 25.64 -2.87 8.71
N ILE A 78 24.44 -2.40 9.07
CA ILE A 78 23.66 -2.96 10.20
C ILE A 78 23.40 -4.46 9.96
N SER A 79 23.58 -5.28 11.00
CA SER A 79 23.39 -6.73 10.90
C SER A 79 21.91 -7.10 10.75
N ASP A 80 21.64 -8.23 10.09
CA ASP A 80 20.26 -8.69 9.88
C ASP A 80 19.53 -8.98 11.21
N GLU A 81 20.23 -9.49 12.23
CA GLU A 81 19.69 -9.73 13.58
C GLU A 81 19.24 -8.42 14.25
N GLU A 82 20.07 -7.39 14.14
CA GLU A 82 19.77 -6.07 14.67
C GLU A 82 18.63 -5.40 13.91
N VAL A 83 18.56 -5.60 12.59
CA VAL A 83 17.40 -5.18 11.79
C VAL A 83 16.14 -5.83 12.34
N ILE A 84 16.08 -7.16 12.49
CA ILE A 84 14.88 -7.87 13.00
C ILE A 84 14.45 -7.32 14.36
N LYS A 85 15.39 -7.15 15.29
CA LYS A 85 15.10 -6.59 16.62
C LYS A 85 14.53 -5.17 16.51
N ARG A 86 15.14 -4.30 15.70
CA ARG A 86 14.75 -2.88 15.58
C ARG A 86 13.51 -2.62 14.75
N ILE A 87 13.21 -3.39 13.70
CA ILE A 87 12.09 -3.13 12.76
C ILE A 87 11.00 -4.21 12.75
N GLY A 88 11.28 -5.41 13.28
CA GLY A 88 10.33 -6.52 13.34
C GLY A 88 10.43 -7.47 12.15
N LEU A 89 9.76 -8.63 12.29
CA LEU A 89 9.84 -9.71 11.30
C LEU A 89 9.19 -9.36 9.95
N ASP A 90 8.04 -8.70 9.93
CA ASP A 90 7.35 -8.34 8.67
C ASP A 90 8.20 -7.45 7.77
N SER A 91 8.73 -6.36 8.32
CA SER A 91 9.60 -5.43 7.60
C SER A 91 10.90 -6.08 7.15
N TYR A 92 11.49 -6.94 8.00
CA TYR A 92 12.67 -7.70 7.59
C TYR A 92 12.38 -8.64 6.42
N MET A 93 11.26 -9.38 6.46
CA MET A 93 10.88 -10.27 5.36
C MET A 93 10.58 -9.51 4.07
N PHE A 94 10.03 -8.29 4.15
CA PHE A 94 9.89 -7.39 3.00
C PHE A 94 11.27 -7.00 2.41
N LEU A 95 12.25 -6.64 3.26
CA LEU A 95 13.62 -6.35 2.79
C LEU A 95 14.29 -7.58 2.16
N ARG A 96 14.08 -8.78 2.71
CA ARG A 96 14.57 -10.02 2.11
C ARG A 96 13.92 -10.29 0.74
N PHE A 97 12.63 -10.01 0.59
CA PHE A 97 11.94 -10.10 -0.71
C PHE A 97 12.62 -9.19 -1.76
N MET A 98 12.93 -7.93 -1.41
CA MET A 98 13.64 -7.04 -2.34
C MET A 98 15.04 -7.55 -2.69
N LYS A 99 15.80 -8.00 -1.68
CA LYS A 99 17.15 -8.53 -1.85
C LYS A 99 17.16 -9.79 -2.73
N LEU A 100 16.18 -10.67 -2.57
CA LEU A 100 16.03 -11.89 -3.37
C LEU A 100 15.92 -11.55 -4.86
N PHE A 101 14.97 -10.69 -5.23
CA PHE A 101 14.75 -10.35 -6.63
C PHE A 101 15.86 -9.49 -7.21
N MET A 102 16.48 -8.61 -6.41
CA MET A 102 17.71 -7.91 -6.82
C MET A 102 18.80 -8.91 -7.25
N ILE A 103 19.08 -9.93 -6.44
CA ILE A 103 20.13 -10.93 -6.75
C ILE A 103 19.72 -11.79 -7.95
N LEU A 104 18.47 -12.28 -8.00
CA LEU A 104 17.99 -13.11 -9.10
C LEU A 104 18.08 -12.38 -10.44
N PHE A 105 17.56 -11.16 -10.53
CA PHE A 105 17.60 -10.40 -11.77
C PHE A 105 19.01 -9.93 -12.13
N ALA A 106 19.91 -9.70 -11.16
CA ALA A 106 21.31 -9.44 -11.45
C ALA A 106 21.98 -10.64 -12.14
N ILE A 107 21.76 -11.85 -11.62
CA ILE A 107 22.26 -13.09 -12.22
C ILE A 107 21.68 -13.26 -13.63
N PHE A 108 20.36 -13.10 -13.79
CA PHE A 108 19.72 -13.21 -15.10
C PHE A 108 20.20 -12.15 -16.07
N SER A 109 20.51 -10.92 -15.62
CA SER A 109 21.03 -9.85 -16.48
C SER A 109 22.35 -10.26 -17.14
N ILE A 110 23.24 -10.95 -16.41
CA ILE A 110 24.52 -11.43 -16.97
C ILE A 110 24.25 -12.37 -18.14
N PHE A 111 23.39 -13.39 -17.95
CA PHE A 111 23.09 -14.36 -18.98
C PHE A 111 22.23 -13.79 -20.13
N GLY A 112 21.22 -13.00 -19.80
CA GLY A 112 20.30 -12.42 -20.77
C GLY A 112 21.00 -11.44 -21.71
N LEU A 113 21.91 -10.61 -21.20
CA LEU A 113 22.66 -9.67 -22.03
C LEU A 113 23.81 -10.34 -22.78
N ALA A 114 24.50 -11.31 -22.18
CA ALA A 114 25.64 -11.97 -22.82
C ALA A 114 25.23 -13.00 -23.88
N VAL A 115 24.07 -13.66 -23.73
CA VAL A 115 23.66 -14.79 -24.59
C VAL A 115 22.40 -14.47 -25.39
N LEU A 116 21.28 -14.17 -24.71
CA LEU A 116 19.98 -14.02 -25.39
C LEU A 116 19.93 -12.77 -26.28
N LEU A 117 20.53 -11.66 -25.86
CA LEU A 117 20.50 -10.40 -26.62
C LEU A 117 21.24 -10.49 -27.97
N PRO A 118 22.45 -11.09 -28.05
CA PRO A 118 23.07 -11.41 -29.33
C PRO A 118 22.25 -12.36 -30.20
N ILE A 119 21.67 -13.42 -29.61
CA ILE A 119 20.87 -14.42 -30.34
C ILE A 119 19.65 -13.76 -31.02
N ASN A 120 19.01 -12.81 -30.34
CA ASN A 120 17.86 -12.07 -30.86
C ASN A 120 18.22 -11.12 -32.02
N SER A 121 19.44 -10.58 -32.04
CA SER A 121 19.79 -9.41 -32.87
C SER A 121 20.67 -9.71 -34.09
N VAL A 122 21.51 -10.75 -34.04
CA VAL A 122 22.51 -11.02 -35.10
C VAL A 122 21.93 -11.88 -36.21
N ASN A 123 21.87 -11.38 -37.45
CA ASN A 123 21.36 -12.12 -38.63
C ASN A 123 19.93 -12.68 -38.42
N GLN A 124 19.04 -11.90 -37.81
CA GLN A 124 17.65 -12.26 -37.54
C GLN A 124 16.73 -11.10 -37.88
N GLY A 125 15.55 -11.42 -38.45
CA GLY A 125 14.43 -10.52 -38.71
C GLY A 125 14.76 -9.20 -39.42
N ASP A 126 13.73 -8.41 -39.70
CA ASP A 126 13.88 -7.02 -40.18
C ASP A 126 13.31 -6.02 -39.17
N ASN A 127 13.03 -6.46 -37.93
CA ASN A 127 12.50 -5.58 -36.90
C ASN A 127 13.58 -4.58 -36.51
N GLN A 128 13.20 -3.30 -36.44
CA GLN A 128 14.12 -2.23 -36.11
C GLN A 128 13.93 -1.75 -34.66
N GLY A 129 14.88 -0.95 -34.18
CA GLY A 129 14.82 -0.34 -32.85
C GLY A 129 14.87 -1.34 -31.70
N LEU A 130 14.08 -1.11 -30.64
CA LEU A 130 14.06 -1.98 -29.46
C LEU A 130 13.46 -3.36 -29.73
N GLU A 131 12.61 -3.48 -30.76
CA GLU A 131 11.99 -4.75 -31.15
C GLU A 131 13.02 -5.73 -31.72
N LYS A 132 14.14 -5.25 -32.26
CA LYS A 132 15.29 -6.07 -32.70
C LYS A 132 15.86 -6.95 -31.58
N PHE A 133 15.77 -6.50 -30.34
CA PHE A 133 16.30 -7.22 -29.18
C PHE A 133 15.27 -8.16 -28.53
N THR A 134 14.12 -8.37 -29.18
CA THR A 134 13.06 -9.24 -28.67
C THR A 134 13.07 -10.60 -29.36
N ILE A 135 12.44 -11.59 -28.71
CA ILE A 135 12.17 -12.92 -29.33
C ILE A 135 11.37 -12.80 -30.64
N GLY A 136 10.56 -11.75 -30.80
CA GLY A 136 9.79 -11.49 -32.02
C GLY A 136 10.64 -11.18 -33.25
N ASN A 137 11.96 -10.95 -33.09
CA ASN A 137 12.88 -10.77 -34.21
C ASN A 137 13.46 -12.10 -34.75
N ILE A 138 13.32 -13.21 -34.01
CA ILE A 138 13.91 -14.50 -34.40
C ILE A 138 13.04 -15.17 -35.48
N ARG A 139 13.69 -15.57 -36.58
CA ARG A 139 13.10 -16.39 -37.66
C ARG A 139 13.62 -17.83 -37.66
N ASP A 140 14.77 -18.08 -37.05
CA ASP A 140 15.42 -19.40 -37.01
C ASP A 140 14.90 -20.24 -35.82
N GLU A 141 14.24 -21.36 -36.13
CA GLU A 141 13.71 -22.32 -35.15
C GLU A 141 14.79 -22.82 -34.18
N LYS A 142 16.02 -23.03 -34.64
CA LYS A 142 17.12 -23.54 -33.79
C LYS A 142 17.50 -22.54 -32.71
N ARG A 143 17.32 -21.24 -32.96
CA ARG A 143 17.61 -20.17 -31.99
C ARG A 143 16.51 -20.02 -30.95
N LEU A 144 15.26 -20.32 -31.30
CA LEU A 144 14.14 -20.33 -30.35
C LEU A 144 14.36 -21.33 -29.22
N TRP A 145 15.02 -22.47 -29.49
CA TRP A 145 15.41 -23.42 -28.44
C TRP A 145 16.28 -22.82 -27.34
N SER A 146 17.10 -21.80 -27.65
CA SER A 146 17.87 -21.11 -26.62
C SER A 146 16.93 -20.43 -25.60
N HIS A 147 15.85 -19.80 -26.06
CA HIS A 147 14.84 -19.19 -25.19
C HIS A 147 14.11 -20.22 -24.34
N VAL A 148 13.83 -21.41 -24.88
CA VAL A 148 13.24 -22.53 -24.13
C VAL A 148 14.16 -22.98 -23.00
N ILE A 149 15.44 -23.23 -23.32
CA ILE A 149 16.44 -23.66 -22.35
C ILE A 149 16.59 -22.61 -21.24
N PHE A 150 16.72 -21.33 -21.59
CA PHE A 150 16.82 -20.25 -20.61
C PHE A 150 15.54 -20.07 -19.79
N THR A 151 14.37 -20.32 -20.36
CA THR A 151 13.10 -20.28 -19.60
C THR A 151 13.06 -21.37 -18.55
N TRP A 152 13.46 -22.60 -18.88
CA TRP A 152 13.56 -23.68 -17.90
C TRP A 152 14.63 -23.39 -16.85
N LEU A 153 15.80 -22.91 -17.27
CA LEU A 153 16.90 -22.55 -16.37
C LEU A 153 16.49 -21.46 -15.39
N PHE A 154 15.97 -20.33 -15.87
CA PHE A 154 15.53 -19.21 -15.04
C PHE A 154 14.39 -19.64 -14.10
N SER A 155 13.42 -20.41 -14.60
CA SER A 155 12.33 -20.93 -13.75
C SER A 155 12.85 -21.85 -12.66
N GLY A 156 13.79 -22.76 -12.96
CA GLY A 156 14.43 -23.63 -11.99
C GLY A 156 15.18 -22.84 -10.91
N ILE A 157 15.96 -21.83 -11.31
CA ILE A 157 16.69 -20.95 -10.38
C ILE A 157 15.71 -20.17 -9.49
N ILE A 158 14.63 -19.61 -10.05
CA ILE A 158 13.61 -18.90 -9.27
C ILE A 158 12.97 -19.86 -8.26
N MET A 159 12.53 -21.04 -8.69
CA MET A 159 11.87 -22.01 -7.81
C MET A 159 12.79 -22.46 -6.67
N TYR A 160 14.06 -22.75 -6.97
CA TYR A 160 15.05 -23.11 -5.95
C TYR A 160 15.31 -21.96 -4.97
N ALA A 161 15.42 -20.73 -5.46
CA ALA A 161 15.62 -19.56 -4.62
C ALA A 161 14.40 -19.28 -3.72
N LEU A 162 13.18 -19.39 -4.25
CA LEU A 162 11.94 -19.29 -3.48
C LEU A 162 11.85 -20.38 -2.41
N TYR A 163 12.22 -21.62 -2.73
CA TYR A 163 12.27 -22.73 -1.77
C TYR A 163 13.25 -22.43 -0.62
N ARG A 164 14.47 -22.00 -0.93
CA ARG A 164 15.48 -21.62 0.07
C ARG A 164 15.00 -20.47 0.96
N GLU A 165 14.38 -19.46 0.36
CA GLU A 165 13.85 -18.31 1.08
C GLU A 165 12.68 -18.68 1.98
N PHE A 166 11.81 -19.59 1.54
CA PHE A 166 10.71 -20.12 2.34
C PHE A 166 11.22 -20.91 3.56
N ASN A 167 12.24 -21.76 3.38
CA ASN A 167 12.88 -22.47 4.49
C ASN A 167 13.52 -21.50 5.50
N THR A 168 14.13 -20.42 5.01
CA THR A 168 14.71 -19.39 5.88
C THR A 168 13.62 -18.63 6.64
N PHE A 169 12.50 -18.31 5.98
CA PHE A 169 11.32 -17.76 6.64
C PHE A 169 10.79 -18.68 7.75
N ILE A 170 10.65 -19.98 7.48
CA ILE A 170 10.21 -20.96 8.48
C ILE A 170 11.13 -20.92 9.70
N ARG A 171 12.46 -20.95 9.49
CA ARG A 171 13.44 -20.87 10.58
C ARG A 171 13.30 -19.59 11.41
N LEU A 172 13.27 -18.43 10.75
CA LEU A 172 13.15 -17.13 11.41
C LEU A 172 11.83 -16.99 12.17
N ARG A 173 10.75 -17.54 11.61
CA ARG A 173 9.44 -17.55 12.27
C ARG A 173 9.42 -18.44 13.50
N HIS A 174 10.04 -19.62 13.45
CA HIS A 174 10.21 -20.47 14.62
C HIS A 174 11.03 -19.75 15.69
N GLU A 175 12.15 -19.15 15.32
CA GLU A 175 13.01 -18.38 16.24
C GLU A 175 12.23 -17.23 16.90
N TYR A 176 11.49 -16.46 16.12
CA TYR A 176 10.63 -15.39 16.63
C TYR A 176 9.58 -15.88 17.65
N HIS A 177 8.98 -17.05 17.41
CA HIS A 177 8.02 -17.66 18.33
C HIS A 177 8.69 -18.30 19.57
N THR A 178 10.01 -18.51 19.55
CA THR A 178 10.77 -18.98 20.70
C THR A 178 11.33 -17.87 21.58
N THR A 179 11.28 -16.62 21.15
CA THR A 179 11.75 -15.48 21.96
C THR A 179 10.93 -15.32 23.23
N ASP A 180 11.59 -15.02 24.35
CA ASP A 180 10.93 -14.83 25.65
C ASP A 180 9.92 -13.67 25.65
N GLU A 181 10.21 -12.61 24.88
CA GLU A 181 9.27 -11.49 24.66
C GLU A 181 7.95 -11.98 24.07
N TYR A 182 8.01 -12.88 23.08
CA TYR A 182 6.82 -13.44 22.46
C TYR A 182 6.11 -14.42 23.40
N ARG A 183 6.83 -15.38 23.99
CA ARG A 183 6.25 -16.42 24.86
C ARG A 183 5.48 -15.85 26.05
N ASN A 184 6.03 -14.80 26.66
CA ASN A 184 5.40 -14.12 27.80
C ASN A 184 4.37 -13.06 27.38
N SER A 185 4.25 -12.78 26.08
CA SER A 185 3.28 -11.80 25.60
C SER A 185 1.85 -12.31 25.74
N PRO A 186 0.88 -11.43 26.03
CA PRO A 186 -0.53 -11.79 26.01
C PRO A 186 -1.00 -12.34 24.64
N ARG A 187 -0.28 -12.02 23.57
CA ARG A 187 -0.59 -12.45 22.19
C ARG A 187 -0.32 -13.94 21.96
N ALA A 188 0.65 -14.51 22.67
CA ALA A 188 1.00 -15.92 22.58
C ALA A 188 0.14 -16.80 23.50
N THR A 189 -0.25 -16.30 24.67
CA THR A 189 -1.03 -17.07 25.66
C THR A 189 -2.54 -16.98 25.46
N THR A 190 -3.03 -16.08 24.60
CA THR A 190 -4.46 -15.81 24.44
C THR A 190 -4.94 -16.23 23.05
N ILE A 191 -6.03 -17.00 23.02
CA ILE A 191 -6.74 -17.34 21.79
C ILE A 191 -8.06 -16.58 21.71
N LEU A 192 -8.48 -16.27 20.49
CA LEU A 192 -9.82 -15.79 20.18
C LEU A 192 -10.64 -16.93 19.58
N VAL A 193 -11.74 -17.26 20.24
CA VAL A 193 -12.73 -18.23 19.76
C VAL A 193 -13.90 -17.46 19.15
N THR A 194 -14.29 -17.81 17.92
CA THR A 194 -15.42 -17.18 17.22
C THR A 194 -16.50 -18.19 16.85
N GLY A 195 -17.74 -17.74 16.72
CA GLY A 195 -18.87 -18.60 16.34
C GLY A 195 -19.35 -19.53 17.45
N ILE A 196 -19.21 -19.14 18.72
CA ILE A 196 -19.62 -19.93 19.88
C ILE A 196 -21.16 -20.10 19.89
N PRO A 197 -21.67 -21.35 19.94
CA PRO A 197 -23.11 -21.60 20.10
C PRO A 197 -23.65 -20.97 21.39
N LYS A 198 -24.93 -20.55 21.39
CA LYS A 198 -25.53 -19.85 22.54
C LYS A 198 -25.46 -20.67 23.83
N GLU A 199 -25.62 -21.99 23.73
CA GLU A 199 -25.59 -22.94 24.86
C GLU A 199 -24.20 -22.97 25.54
N LEU A 200 -23.13 -22.91 24.74
CA LEU A 200 -21.74 -22.94 25.20
C LEU A 200 -21.17 -21.55 25.50
N ASN A 201 -21.95 -20.47 25.30
CA ASN A 201 -21.50 -19.09 25.49
C ASN A 201 -21.60 -18.65 26.95
N ASN A 202 -20.95 -19.42 27.82
CA ASN A 202 -20.82 -19.19 29.24
C ASN A 202 -19.38 -19.50 29.70
N SER A 203 -18.95 -18.91 30.81
CA SER A 203 -17.58 -19.06 31.29
C SER A 203 -17.25 -20.48 31.77
N GLU A 204 -18.23 -21.20 32.32
CA GLU A 204 -18.04 -22.52 32.91
C GLU A 204 -17.85 -23.60 31.84
N SER A 205 -18.72 -23.65 30.83
CA SER A 205 -18.61 -24.55 29.68
C SER A 205 -17.36 -24.27 28.87
N LEU A 206 -16.99 -23.00 28.66
CA LEU A 206 -15.73 -22.67 27.99
C LEU A 206 -14.53 -23.11 28.85
N LYS A 207 -14.57 -22.90 30.17
CA LYS A 207 -13.49 -23.38 31.04
C LYS A 207 -13.39 -24.91 30.94
N ALA A 208 -14.48 -25.65 31.10
CA ALA A 208 -14.49 -27.11 31.01
C ALA A 208 -13.97 -27.63 29.66
N LEU A 209 -14.28 -26.95 28.55
CA LEU A 209 -13.81 -27.33 27.22
C LEU A 209 -12.30 -27.11 27.03
N PHE A 210 -11.74 -26.07 27.66
CA PHE A 210 -10.36 -25.64 27.42
C PHE A 210 -9.38 -25.97 28.57
N ASP A 211 -9.86 -26.41 29.73
CA ASP A 211 -9.00 -26.80 30.85
C ASP A 211 -8.19 -28.08 30.58
N ILE A 212 -8.60 -28.86 29.57
CA ILE A 212 -7.89 -30.06 29.11
C ILE A 212 -6.50 -29.77 28.53
N PHE A 213 -6.23 -28.53 28.13
CA PHE A 213 -4.96 -28.14 27.51
C PHE A 213 -3.89 -27.84 28.60
N PRO A 214 -2.59 -28.05 28.29
CA PRO A 214 -1.51 -27.78 29.22
C PRO A 214 -1.57 -26.40 29.86
N GLY A 215 -1.31 -26.34 31.18
CA GLY A 215 -1.39 -25.13 31.98
C GLY A 215 -2.81 -24.68 32.34
N GLY A 216 -3.87 -25.24 31.73
CA GLY A 216 -5.25 -24.88 32.00
C GLY A 216 -5.60 -23.43 31.64
N VAL A 217 -6.85 -23.05 31.91
CA VAL A 217 -7.35 -21.71 31.59
C VAL A 217 -7.09 -20.72 32.72
N LYS A 218 -6.38 -19.63 32.42
CA LYS A 218 -6.13 -18.52 33.34
C LYS A 218 -7.32 -17.59 33.45
N ARG A 219 -7.84 -17.14 32.31
CA ARG A 219 -8.94 -16.15 32.27
C ARG A 219 -9.76 -16.25 30.98
N ILE A 220 -11.05 -15.99 31.11
CA ILE A 220 -12.00 -15.95 30.00
C ILE A 220 -12.65 -14.57 29.97
N TRP A 221 -12.65 -13.94 28.80
CA TRP A 221 -13.42 -12.73 28.52
C TRP A 221 -14.48 -13.03 27.49
N LEU A 222 -15.73 -13.03 27.92
CA LEU A 222 -16.87 -13.15 27.02
C LEU A 222 -17.07 -11.82 26.30
N ASN A 223 -17.14 -11.86 24.97
CA ASN A 223 -17.33 -10.66 24.18
C ASN A 223 -18.76 -10.14 24.33
N ARG A 224 -18.91 -8.83 24.46
CA ARG A 224 -20.19 -8.12 24.62
C ARG A 224 -20.23 -6.95 23.68
N ASP A 225 -21.41 -6.61 23.20
CA ASP A 225 -21.60 -5.49 22.26
C ASP A 225 -21.35 -4.14 22.95
N PRO A 226 -20.22 -3.45 22.68
CA PRO A 226 -19.92 -2.17 23.32
C PRO A 226 -20.46 -1.00 22.49
N SER A 227 -21.26 -1.23 21.43
CA SER A 227 -21.64 -0.20 20.45
C SER A 227 -22.21 1.08 21.07
N LYS A 228 -23.03 0.95 22.13
CA LYS A 228 -23.58 2.12 22.85
C LYS A 228 -22.49 2.92 23.56
N LEU A 229 -21.60 2.23 24.27
CA LEU A 229 -20.47 2.82 24.99
C LEU A 229 -19.44 3.43 24.03
N ALA A 230 -19.15 2.75 22.93
CA ALA A 230 -18.24 3.23 21.89
C ALA A 230 -18.77 4.52 21.25
N LYS A 231 -20.07 4.59 20.92
CA LYS A 231 -20.72 5.82 20.43
C LYS A 231 -20.66 6.96 21.45
N ALA A 232 -20.92 6.68 22.73
CA ALA A 232 -20.82 7.68 23.79
C ALA A 232 -19.39 8.20 23.96
N THR A 233 -18.40 7.32 23.92
CA THR A 233 -16.97 7.66 24.04
C THR A 233 -16.49 8.50 22.84
N ALA A 234 -16.87 8.12 21.61
CA ALA A 234 -16.56 8.89 20.41
C ALA A 234 -17.22 10.29 20.45
N LYS A 235 -18.47 10.38 20.94
CA LYS A 235 -19.15 11.66 21.15
C LYS A 235 -18.43 12.53 22.19
N ARG A 236 -18.00 11.94 23.31
CA ARG A 236 -17.19 12.62 24.34
C ARG A 236 -15.91 13.18 23.75
N GLU A 237 -15.18 12.39 22.95
CA GLU A 237 -13.94 12.81 22.33
C GLU A 237 -14.15 13.97 21.35
N ALA A 238 -15.23 13.93 20.55
CA ALA A 238 -15.62 15.05 19.69
C ALA A 238 -15.93 16.33 20.48
N ILE A 239 -16.66 16.24 21.60
CA ILE A 239 -16.95 17.37 22.48
C ILE A 239 -15.66 17.95 23.07
N VAL A 240 -14.77 17.09 23.59
CA VAL A 240 -13.48 17.52 24.16
C VAL A 240 -12.63 18.24 23.10
N ASN A 241 -12.56 17.71 21.88
CA ASN A 241 -11.83 18.33 20.78
C ASN A 241 -12.41 19.70 20.39
N ASN A 242 -13.73 19.85 20.43
CA ASN A 242 -14.40 21.13 20.16
C ASN A 242 -14.19 22.14 21.29
N LEU A 243 -14.27 21.69 22.55
CA LEU A 243 -14.01 22.50 23.74
C LEU A 243 -12.56 22.99 23.76
N GLU A 244 -11.59 22.11 23.54
CA GLU A 244 -10.17 22.46 23.46
C GLU A 244 -9.91 23.45 22.32
N GLY A 245 -10.54 23.24 21.15
CA GLY A 245 -10.48 24.16 20.02
C GLY A 245 -11.02 25.55 20.35
N ALA A 246 -12.19 25.63 20.98
CA ALA A 246 -12.82 26.89 21.38
C ALA A 246 -11.99 27.62 22.45
N ALA A 247 -11.53 26.90 23.48
CA ALA A 247 -10.70 27.46 24.54
C ALA A 247 -9.36 27.98 24.01
N THR A 248 -8.70 27.19 23.14
CA THR A 248 -7.43 27.60 22.54
C THR A 248 -7.59 28.84 21.66
N ASN A 249 -8.64 28.92 20.84
CA ASN A 249 -8.91 30.11 20.03
C ASN A 249 -9.17 31.34 20.90
N TYR A 250 -9.90 31.19 22.00
CA TYR A 250 -10.15 32.26 22.95
C TYR A 250 -8.84 32.76 23.60
N ILE A 251 -7.97 31.86 24.03
CA ILE A 251 -6.64 32.20 24.58
C ILE A 251 -5.77 32.92 23.54
N ILE A 252 -5.73 32.42 22.29
CA ILE A 252 -4.97 33.06 21.21
C ILE A 252 -5.50 34.47 20.94
N GLN A 253 -6.82 34.64 20.93
CA GLN A 253 -7.44 35.95 20.74
C GLN A 253 -7.09 36.90 21.89
N TYR A 254 -7.22 36.45 23.13
CA TYR A 254 -6.80 37.19 24.32
C TYR A 254 -5.34 37.64 24.23
N ALA A 255 -4.43 36.73 23.87
CA ALA A 255 -3.01 37.02 23.74
C ALA A 255 -2.70 38.02 22.60
N LYS A 256 -3.48 38.01 21.51
CA LYS A 256 -3.34 39.01 20.44
C LYS A 256 -3.84 40.37 20.89
N ASP A 257 -5.00 40.42 21.52
CA ASP A 257 -5.57 41.68 21.98
C ASP A 257 -4.74 42.30 23.11
N SER A 258 -4.12 41.50 23.99
CA SER A 258 -3.22 41.97 25.05
C SER A 258 -1.91 42.62 24.59
N THR A 259 -1.52 42.43 23.33
CA THR A 259 -0.37 43.13 22.74
C THR A 259 -0.72 44.53 22.21
N LYS A 260 -2.01 44.87 22.08
CA LYS A 260 -2.43 46.19 21.62
C LYS A 260 -2.31 47.23 22.75
N PRO A 261 -1.76 48.43 22.50
CA PRO A 261 -1.58 49.46 23.51
C PRO A 261 -2.89 49.88 24.19
N GLU A 262 -3.98 50.05 23.43
CA GLU A 262 -5.33 50.36 23.93
C GLU A 262 -5.85 49.35 24.97
N PHE A 263 -5.46 48.08 24.83
CA PHE A 263 -5.86 47.00 25.72
C PHE A 263 -5.01 46.97 27.01
N ARG A 264 -3.78 47.48 26.96
CA ARG A 264 -2.92 47.60 28.14
C ARG A 264 -3.35 48.77 29.02
N GLU A 265 -3.67 49.91 28.41
CA GLU A 265 -4.14 51.10 29.13
C GLU A 265 -5.49 50.83 29.84
N SER A 266 -6.45 50.23 29.13
CA SER A 266 -7.77 49.90 29.71
C SER A 266 -7.75 48.87 30.86
N ASN A 267 -6.79 47.95 30.88
CA ASN A 267 -6.61 46.98 31.99
C ASN A 267 -5.97 47.60 33.24
N VAL A 268 -5.09 48.61 33.05
CA VAL A 268 -4.43 49.31 34.17
C VAL A 268 -5.40 50.25 34.88
N GLU A 269 -6.33 50.87 34.15
CA GLU A 269 -7.29 51.84 34.72
C GLU A 269 -8.47 51.19 35.48
N ASN A 270 -8.94 49.99 35.09
CA ASN A 270 -10.22 49.46 35.59
C ASN A 270 -10.15 48.25 36.52
N GLY A 271 -8.98 47.62 36.73
CA GLY A 271 -8.82 46.45 37.62
C GLY A 271 -9.68 45.21 37.28
N ASN A 272 -10.57 45.31 36.30
CA ASN A 272 -11.48 44.28 35.84
C ASN A 272 -10.92 43.60 34.60
N SER A 273 -11.04 42.28 34.56
CA SER A 273 -10.66 41.47 33.40
C SER A 273 -11.30 42.03 32.12
N PRO A 274 -10.54 42.13 31.02
CA PRO A 274 -11.01 42.77 29.80
C PRO A 274 -12.17 41.97 29.17
N ASN A 275 -13.18 42.69 28.67
CA ASN A 275 -14.43 42.11 28.15
C ASN A 275 -14.25 41.53 26.73
N ILE A 276 -13.46 40.46 26.61
CA ILE A 276 -13.29 39.75 25.34
C ILE A 276 -14.52 38.88 25.12
N LYS A 277 -15.20 39.10 23.99
CA LYS A 277 -16.35 38.30 23.56
C LYS A 277 -15.97 36.82 23.54
N ARG A 278 -16.62 36.04 24.39
CA ARG A 278 -16.47 34.59 24.44
C ARG A 278 -16.88 33.94 23.10
N PRO A 279 -16.23 32.84 22.70
CA PRO A 279 -16.56 32.16 21.46
C PRO A 279 -17.99 31.63 21.52
N GLN A 280 -18.78 31.94 20.50
CA GLN A 280 -20.16 31.47 20.38
C GLN A 280 -20.31 30.53 19.18
N HIS A 281 -21.14 29.51 19.31
CA HIS A 281 -21.55 28.65 18.20
C HIS A 281 -23.08 28.58 18.12
N SER A 282 -23.57 28.12 16.98
CA SER A 282 -25.01 27.92 16.77
C SER A 282 -25.44 26.55 17.29
N SER A 283 -26.51 26.51 18.09
CA SER A 283 -26.94 25.32 18.84
C SER A 283 -27.58 24.18 18.01
N LYS A 284 -28.01 24.41 16.76
CA LYS A 284 -28.66 23.38 15.91
C LYS A 284 -28.28 23.43 14.43
N LEU A 285 -28.24 24.61 13.82
CA LEU A 285 -27.95 24.81 12.39
C LEU A 285 -27.03 26.03 12.21
N PRO A 286 -25.98 25.96 11.36
CA PRO A 286 -24.95 26.99 11.28
C PRO A 286 -25.47 28.42 10.99
N ILE A 287 -26.66 28.54 10.38
CA ILE A 287 -27.21 29.82 9.89
C ILE A 287 -28.47 30.27 10.67
N ILE A 288 -29.23 29.34 11.28
CA ILE A 288 -30.59 29.62 11.83
C ILE A 288 -30.64 29.51 13.37
N GLY A 289 -29.66 28.84 14.00
CA GLY A 289 -29.68 28.60 15.44
C GLY A 289 -29.26 29.80 16.28
N LYS A 290 -29.72 29.81 17.55
CA LYS A 290 -29.30 30.81 18.54
C LYS A 290 -27.81 30.67 18.82
N LYS A 291 -27.10 31.79 18.93
CA LYS A 291 -25.70 31.84 19.34
C LYS A 291 -25.61 31.60 20.84
N VAL A 292 -24.95 30.52 21.25
CA VAL A 292 -24.73 30.13 22.64
C VAL A 292 -23.24 30.15 22.95
N ASP A 293 -22.86 30.44 24.19
CA ASP A 293 -21.46 30.35 24.64
C ASP A 293 -20.95 28.91 24.46
N SER A 294 -19.94 28.76 23.62
CA SER A 294 -19.37 27.46 23.28
C SER A 294 -18.69 26.80 24.46
N LEU A 295 -18.05 27.57 25.35
CA LEU A 295 -17.30 27.00 26.47
C LEU A 295 -18.23 26.38 27.51
N GLU A 296 -19.27 27.12 27.88
CA GLU A 296 -20.27 26.66 28.85
C GLU A 296 -21.07 25.48 28.30
N THR A 297 -21.54 25.57 27.05
CA THR A 297 -22.31 24.49 26.40
C THR A 297 -21.50 23.20 26.33
N TYR A 298 -20.27 23.24 25.80
CA TYR A 298 -19.45 22.03 25.70
C TYR A 298 -19.02 21.49 27.06
N SER A 299 -18.85 22.35 28.08
CA SER A 299 -18.56 21.91 29.45
C SER A 299 -19.74 21.15 30.06
N ASN A 300 -20.96 21.67 29.88
CA ASN A 300 -22.17 21.01 30.35
C ASN A 300 -22.42 19.69 29.58
N ASP A 301 -22.31 19.71 28.26
CA ASP A 301 -22.41 18.50 27.42
C ASP A 301 -21.38 17.43 27.82
N LEU A 302 -20.16 17.87 28.21
CA LEU A 302 -19.10 16.98 28.68
C LEU A 302 -19.46 16.32 30.02
N ASN A 303 -20.08 17.07 30.94
CA ASN A 303 -20.53 16.51 32.22
C ASN A 303 -21.66 15.49 32.00
N ASP A 304 -22.63 15.81 31.15
CA ASP A 304 -23.75 14.92 30.82
C ASP A 304 -23.25 13.62 30.18
N ILE A 305 -22.34 13.70 29.21
CA ILE A 305 -21.81 12.50 28.55
C ILE A 305 -20.92 11.68 29.48
N ASN A 306 -20.17 12.32 30.40
CA ASN A 306 -19.39 11.62 31.42
C ASN A 306 -20.29 10.84 32.38
N HIS A 307 -21.44 11.41 32.76
CA HIS A 307 -22.43 10.73 33.58
C HIS A 307 -22.98 9.50 32.84
N GLN A 308 -23.42 9.66 31.59
CA GLN A 308 -23.91 8.55 30.76
C GLN A 308 -22.87 7.44 30.59
N ILE A 309 -21.61 7.78 30.36
CA ILE A 309 -20.52 6.80 30.27
C ILE A 309 -20.34 6.06 31.60
N SER A 310 -20.37 6.79 32.72
CA SER A 310 -20.23 6.20 34.05
C SER A 310 -21.37 5.24 34.37
N GLU A 311 -22.61 5.58 34.02
CA GLU A 311 -23.76 4.68 34.16
C GLU A 311 -23.60 3.42 33.31
N LEU A 312 -23.20 3.57 32.03
CA LEU A 312 -22.96 2.44 31.13
C LEU A 312 -21.82 1.53 31.62
N GLN A 313 -20.83 2.08 32.32
CA GLN A 313 -19.71 1.31 32.89
C GLN A 313 -20.09 0.57 34.17
N LYS A 314 -21.10 1.02 34.93
CA LYS A 314 -21.55 0.36 36.17
C LYS A 314 -22.21 -0.98 35.92
N ASN A 315 -22.92 -1.14 34.79
CA ASN A 315 -23.59 -2.40 34.43
C ASN A 315 -23.03 -3.06 33.16
N PRO A 316 -21.78 -3.57 33.15
CA PRO A 316 -21.23 -4.28 31.99
C PRO A 316 -22.02 -5.54 31.61
N ASN A 317 -22.77 -6.10 32.56
CA ASN A 317 -23.54 -7.31 32.36
C ASN A 317 -24.79 -7.12 31.50
N ASP A 318 -25.28 -5.89 31.33
CA ASP A 318 -26.46 -5.55 30.54
C ASP A 318 -26.19 -5.59 29.03
N PHE A 319 -24.92 -5.48 28.63
CA PHE A 319 -24.55 -5.57 27.22
C PHE A 319 -24.77 -6.97 26.67
N LYS A 320 -25.42 -7.03 25.51
CA LYS A 320 -25.71 -8.27 24.78
C LYS A 320 -24.42 -9.06 24.54
N ARG A 321 -24.43 -10.34 24.93
CA ARG A 321 -23.32 -11.26 24.65
C ARG A 321 -23.21 -11.55 23.15
N LEU A 322 -21.99 -11.51 22.64
CA LEU A 322 -21.65 -11.86 21.26
C LEU A 322 -21.16 -13.31 21.21
N ASN A 323 -21.10 -13.90 20.02
CA ASN A 323 -20.69 -15.30 19.79
C ASN A 323 -19.17 -15.51 19.77
N SER A 324 -18.42 -14.75 20.58
CA SER A 324 -16.96 -14.82 20.65
C SER A 324 -16.44 -14.63 22.07
N ALA A 325 -15.26 -15.18 22.33
CA ALA A 325 -14.60 -15.07 23.63
C ALA A 325 -13.07 -15.10 23.47
N PHE A 326 -12.38 -14.36 24.34
CA PHE A 326 -10.94 -14.47 24.51
C PHE A 326 -10.64 -15.42 25.66
N ILE A 327 -9.72 -16.34 25.44
CA ILE A 327 -9.33 -17.35 26.43
C ILE A 327 -7.82 -17.27 26.59
N GLN A 328 -7.37 -16.87 27.77
CA GLN A 328 -5.96 -16.85 28.14
C GLN A 328 -5.62 -18.12 28.92
N PHE A 329 -4.54 -18.76 28.52
CA PHE A 329 -3.94 -19.92 29.18
C PHE A 329 -2.82 -19.48 30.13
N ASN A 330 -2.49 -20.32 31.11
CA ASN A 330 -1.30 -20.08 31.93
C ASN A 330 -0.01 -20.37 31.16
N ASP A 331 -0.05 -21.29 30.20
CA ASP A 331 1.07 -21.68 29.36
C ASP A 331 0.79 -21.40 27.88
N TYR A 332 1.79 -20.91 27.16
CA TYR A 332 1.69 -20.64 25.73
C TYR A 332 1.51 -21.93 24.91
N VAL A 333 2.04 -23.06 25.39
CA VAL A 333 1.88 -24.37 24.75
C VAL A 333 0.40 -24.76 24.73
N GLY A 334 -0.30 -24.54 25.83
CA GLY A 334 -1.75 -24.77 25.92
C GLY A 334 -2.54 -23.94 24.90
N ALA A 335 -2.20 -22.66 24.76
CA ALA A 335 -2.83 -21.77 23.78
C ALA A 335 -2.57 -22.23 22.33
N GLN A 336 -1.34 -22.61 22.00
CA GLN A 336 -0.97 -23.06 20.66
C GLN A 336 -1.68 -24.37 20.29
N LEU A 337 -1.70 -25.35 21.21
CA LEU A 337 -2.41 -26.61 21.00
C LEU A 337 -3.92 -26.39 20.85
N ALA A 338 -4.49 -25.53 21.70
CA ALA A 338 -5.89 -25.16 21.61
C ALA A 338 -6.21 -24.52 20.25
N ALA A 339 -5.34 -23.65 19.73
CA ALA A 339 -5.50 -23.00 18.43
C ALA A 339 -5.43 -23.98 17.25
N THR A 340 -4.67 -25.07 17.35
CA THR A 340 -4.57 -26.11 16.30
C THR A 340 -5.75 -27.08 16.23
N SER A 341 -6.64 -27.08 17.24
CA SER A 341 -7.83 -27.94 17.25
C SER A 341 -8.94 -27.47 16.28
N THR A 342 -9.96 -28.30 16.08
CA THR A 342 -11.01 -28.20 15.03
C THR A 342 -11.94 -26.97 15.08
N VAL A 343 -11.90 -26.15 16.12
CA VAL A 343 -12.78 -24.98 16.25
C VAL A 343 -12.10 -23.75 15.66
N PRO A 344 -12.81 -22.86 14.92
CA PRO A 344 -12.22 -21.66 14.33
C PRO A 344 -11.66 -20.72 15.41
N LYS A 345 -10.34 -20.80 15.57
CA LYS A 345 -9.56 -20.11 16.60
C LYS A 345 -8.46 -19.30 15.94
N LEU A 346 -8.21 -18.13 16.50
CA LEU A 346 -7.11 -17.27 16.09
C LEU A 346 -6.16 -17.09 17.27
N ILE A 347 -4.87 -17.15 16.99
CA ILE A 347 -3.77 -16.87 17.93
C ILE A 347 -2.96 -15.69 17.38
N ASN A 348 -2.01 -15.16 18.16
CA ASN A 348 -1.15 -14.04 17.76
C ASN A 348 -1.88 -12.72 17.56
N ILE A 349 -2.93 -12.50 18.36
CA ILE A 349 -3.76 -11.31 18.23
C ILE A 349 -3.27 -10.24 19.21
N SER A 350 -2.94 -9.07 18.66
CA SER A 350 -2.80 -7.85 19.46
C SER A 350 -4.17 -7.23 19.71
N PRO A 351 -4.46 -6.66 20.89
CA PRO A 351 -5.69 -5.90 21.13
C PRO A 351 -5.93 -4.81 20.07
N ASP A 352 -4.88 -4.12 19.64
CA ASP A 352 -4.92 -3.05 18.62
C ASP A 352 -5.17 -3.57 17.19
N ASP A 353 -4.98 -4.87 16.96
CA ASP A 353 -5.21 -5.50 15.67
C ASP A 353 -6.67 -5.95 15.50
N ILE A 354 -7.48 -5.95 16.57
CA ILE A 354 -8.84 -6.51 16.55
C ILE A 354 -9.85 -5.52 15.97
N ILE A 355 -10.65 -5.98 15.01
CA ILE A 355 -11.83 -5.27 14.50
C ILE A 355 -13.05 -5.77 15.27
N TRP A 356 -13.36 -5.07 16.37
CA TRP A 356 -14.44 -5.44 17.30
C TRP A 356 -15.81 -5.61 16.63
N GLU A 357 -16.10 -4.80 15.61
CA GLU A 357 -17.34 -4.84 14.83
C GLU A 357 -17.55 -6.19 14.10
N ASN A 358 -16.46 -6.87 13.74
CA ASN A 358 -16.50 -8.10 12.95
C ASN A 358 -16.54 -9.37 13.81
N LEU A 359 -16.43 -9.25 15.14
CA LEU A 359 -16.39 -10.38 16.07
C LEU A 359 -17.71 -11.15 16.20
N ASN A 360 -18.83 -10.56 15.76
CA ASN A 360 -20.15 -11.17 15.86
C ASN A 360 -20.60 -11.90 14.57
N LEU A 361 -19.81 -11.82 13.49
CA LEU A 361 -20.21 -12.37 12.20
C LEU A 361 -20.16 -13.90 12.19
N THR A 362 -21.25 -14.51 11.76
CA THR A 362 -21.33 -15.97 11.56
C THR A 362 -20.54 -16.41 10.32
N SER A 363 -20.09 -17.66 10.27
CA SER A 363 -19.33 -18.19 9.13
C SER A 363 -20.08 -18.07 7.79
N LYS A 364 -21.40 -18.29 7.80
CA LYS A 364 -22.26 -18.10 6.61
C LYS A 364 -22.28 -16.64 6.13
N GLN A 365 -22.42 -15.69 7.05
CA GLN A 365 -22.37 -14.26 6.73
C GLN A 365 -21.01 -13.86 6.15
N LYS A 366 -19.90 -14.34 6.73
CA LYS A 366 -18.55 -14.08 6.22
C LYS A 366 -18.37 -14.64 4.80
N MET A 367 -18.86 -15.86 4.54
CA MET A 367 -18.80 -16.47 3.21
C MET A 367 -19.57 -15.65 2.16
N ILE A 368 -20.83 -15.26 2.44
CA ILE A 368 -21.63 -14.44 1.52
C ILE A 368 -20.94 -13.09 1.24
N ARG A 369 -20.44 -12.43 2.29
CA ARG A 369 -19.71 -11.15 2.15
C ARG A 369 -18.46 -11.30 1.31
N ARG A 370 -17.73 -12.42 1.43
CA ARG A 370 -16.55 -12.74 0.63
C ARG A 370 -16.89 -12.94 -0.84
N VAL A 371 -17.99 -13.63 -1.14
CA VAL A 371 -18.46 -13.80 -2.52
C VAL A 371 -18.85 -12.45 -3.11
N ILE A 372 -19.64 -11.63 -2.39
CA ILE A 372 -19.99 -10.28 -2.82
C ILE A 372 -18.74 -9.44 -3.07
N SER A 373 -17.79 -9.45 -2.13
CA SER A 373 -16.52 -8.73 -2.28
C SER A 373 -15.76 -9.18 -3.52
N LEU A 374 -15.67 -10.48 -3.79
CA LEU A 374 -14.99 -11.01 -4.96
C LEU A 374 -15.69 -10.56 -6.26
N SER A 375 -17.02 -10.65 -6.32
CA SER A 375 -17.80 -10.21 -7.48
C SER A 375 -17.63 -8.73 -7.77
N VAL A 376 -17.63 -7.88 -6.73
CA VAL A 376 -17.39 -6.43 -6.89
C VAL A 376 -15.95 -6.17 -7.36
N VAL A 377 -14.95 -6.87 -6.84
CA VAL A 377 -13.55 -6.75 -7.32
C VAL A 377 -13.44 -7.11 -8.80
N ILE A 378 -14.07 -8.20 -9.24
CA ILE A 378 -14.08 -8.60 -10.65
C ILE A 378 -14.75 -7.52 -11.51
N GLY A 379 -15.90 -6.98 -11.07
CA GLY A 379 -16.57 -5.87 -11.74
C GLY A 379 -15.69 -4.62 -11.86
N ILE A 380 -14.98 -4.26 -10.78
CA ILE A 380 -14.01 -3.15 -10.78
C ILE A 380 -12.91 -3.41 -11.82
N VAL A 381 -12.33 -4.62 -11.86
CA VAL A 381 -11.27 -4.96 -12.82
C VAL A 381 -11.75 -4.76 -14.26
N ILE A 382 -12.96 -5.21 -14.60
CA ILE A 382 -13.51 -5.12 -15.96
C ILE A 382 -13.73 -3.66 -16.38
N ILE A 383 -14.28 -2.82 -15.49
CA ILE A 383 -14.63 -1.43 -15.78
C ILE A 383 -13.40 -0.50 -15.71
N TRP A 384 -12.32 -0.94 -15.06
CA TRP A 384 -11.17 -0.11 -14.72
C TRP A 384 -10.52 0.57 -15.93
N MET A 385 -10.30 -0.18 -17.02
CA MET A 385 -9.65 0.36 -18.21
C MET A 385 -10.46 1.48 -18.85
N SER A 386 -11.78 1.36 -18.88
CA SER A 386 -12.65 2.43 -19.35
C SER A 386 -12.51 3.69 -18.50
N ALA A 387 -12.35 3.55 -17.18
CA ALA A 387 -12.12 4.67 -16.28
C ALA A 387 -10.75 5.33 -16.52
N VAL A 388 -9.69 4.53 -16.68
CA VAL A 388 -8.34 5.04 -17.00
C VAL A 388 -8.32 5.74 -18.35
N THR A 389 -8.90 5.14 -19.39
CA THR A 389 -9.00 5.74 -20.73
C THR A 389 -9.82 7.03 -20.71
N PHE A 390 -10.90 7.09 -19.93
CA PHE A 390 -11.67 8.32 -19.78
C PHE A 390 -10.85 9.45 -19.13
N VAL A 391 -10.12 9.15 -18.05
CA VAL A 391 -9.22 10.13 -17.40
C VAL A 391 -8.07 10.53 -18.31
N ALA A 392 -7.47 9.58 -19.02
CA ALA A 392 -6.42 9.83 -19.99
C ALA A 392 -6.94 10.71 -21.14
N GLY A 393 -8.18 10.49 -21.60
CA GLY A 393 -8.81 11.29 -22.65
C GLY A 393 -8.84 12.79 -22.33
N ILE A 394 -8.86 13.20 -21.05
CA ILE A 394 -8.78 14.62 -20.64
C ILE A 394 -7.55 15.31 -21.24
N SER A 395 -6.46 14.58 -21.52
CA SER A 395 -5.27 15.14 -22.20
C SER A 395 -5.57 15.61 -23.63
N THR A 396 -6.65 15.13 -24.24
CA THR A 396 -7.03 15.40 -25.63
C THR A 396 -8.50 15.88 -25.68
N LEU A 397 -8.73 17.12 -25.22
CA LEU A 397 -10.07 17.74 -25.18
C LEU A 397 -10.80 17.72 -26.53
N SER A 398 -10.07 17.79 -27.64
CA SER A 398 -10.62 17.73 -29.01
C SER A 398 -11.29 16.39 -29.33
N GLU A 399 -10.89 15.30 -28.68
CA GLU A 399 -11.54 13.99 -28.84
C GLU A 399 -12.75 13.84 -27.91
N LEU A 400 -12.70 14.38 -26.70
CA LEU A 400 -13.89 14.41 -25.83
C LEU A 400 -15.00 15.30 -26.38
N ALA A 401 -14.66 16.41 -27.04
CA ALA A 401 -15.65 17.32 -27.64
C ALA A 401 -16.50 16.64 -28.73
N LYS A 402 -16.00 15.55 -29.34
CA LYS A 402 -16.75 14.75 -30.33
C LYS A 402 -17.89 13.94 -29.70
N LEU A 403 -17.84 13.66 -28.39
CA LEU A 403 -18.91 12.97 -27.68
C LEU A 403 -20.09 13.92 -27.49
N LYS A 404 -21.30 13.52 -27.94
CA LYS A 404 -22.54 14.30 -27.83
C LYS A 404 -22.76 14.99 -26.46
N PRO A 405 -22.56 14.34 -25.28
CA PRO A 405 -22.77 14.98 -23.99
C PRO A 405 -21.73 16.06 -23.62
N LEU A 406 -20.63 16.17 -24.36
CA LEU A 406 -19.46 16.99 -24.02
C LEU A 406 -19.12 18.05 -25.07
N LYS A 407 -20.06 18.36 -25.99
CA LYS A 407 -19.88 19.40 -27.02
C LYS A 407 -19.53 20.79 -26.48
N PHE A 408 -19.89 21.10 -25.23
CA PHE A 408 -19.51 22.38 -24.60
C PHE A 408 -17.97 22.56 -24.49
N LEU A 409 -17.20 21.47 -24.54
CA LEU A 409 -15.73 21.49 -24.55
C LEU A 409 -15.14 22.04 -25.86
N GLU A 410 -15.92 22.07 -26.94
CA GLU A 410 -15.50 22.67 -28.22
C GLU A 410 -15.24 24.18 -28.08
N GLY A 411 -16.04 24.86 -27.24
CA GLY A 411 -15.84 26.27 -26.91
C GLY A 411 -14.58 26.54 -26.06
N LEU A 412 -14.12 25.57 -25.27
CA LEU A 412 -12.86 25.65 -24.52
C LEU A 412 -11.64 25.40 -25.42
N ASN A 413 -11.78 24.54 -26.43
CA ASN A 413 -10.70 24.21 -27.36
C ASN A 413 -10.39 25.37 -28.34
N ASN A 414 -11.38 26.21 -28.65
CA ASN A 414 -11.26 27.35 -29.55
C ASN A 414 -10.92 28.68 -28.85
N ALA A 415 -10.59 28.64 -27.55
CA ALA A 415 -10.37 29.85 -26.78
C ALA A 415 -8.97 30.45 -27.01
N GLU A 416 -8.92 31.74 -27.31
CA GLU A 416 -7.68 32.50 -27.53
C GLU A 416 -7.19 33.23 -26.27
N GLY A 417 -5.90 33.58 -26.24
CA GLY A 417 -5.27 34.32 -25.13
C GLY A 417 -4.91 33.45 -23.91
N ASN A 418 -5.05 34.02 -22.69
CA ASN A 418 -4.71 33.35 -21.43
C ASN A 418 -5.48 32.03 -21.19
N LEU A 419 -6.62 31.84 -21.86
CA LEU A 419 -7.39 30.60 -21.78
C LEU A 419 -6.66 29.42 -22.45
N LYS A 420 -5.84 29.64 -23.48
CA LYS A 420 -5.04 28.58 -24.13
C LYS A 420 -3.96 28.03 -23.20
N VAL A 421 -3.36 28.90 -22.38
CA VAL A 421 -2.41 28.49 -21.33
C VAL A 421 -3.14 27.67 -20.25
N LEU A 422 -4.33 28.10 -19.83
CA LEU A 422 -5.15 27.37 -18.88
C LEU A 422 -5.58 25.99 -19.44
N VAL A 423 -6.00 25.93 -20.69
CA VAL A 423 -6.33 24.68 -21.41
C VAL A 423 -5.11 23.76 -21.49
N GLY A 424 -3.92 24.29 -21.78
CA GLY A 424 -2.67 23.54 -21.76
C GLY A 424 -2.31 22.99 -20.38
N ILE A 425 -2.51 23.77 -19.31
CA ILE A 425 -2.33 23.32 -17.92
C ILE A 425 -3.32 22.20 -17.57
N ILE A 426 -4.59 22.36 -17.98
CA ILE A 426 -5.63 21.37 -17.78
C ILE A 426 -5.27 20.08 -18.53
N GLN A 427 -4.88 20.14 -19.80
CA GLN A 427 -4.51 18.96 -20.60
C GLN A 427 -3.23 18.27 -20.09
N GLY A 428 -2.28 19.01 -19.51
CA GLY A 428 -1.01 18.46 -19.03
C GLY A 428 -1.04 17.91 -17.60
N ILE A 429 -1.64 18.66 -16.65
CA ILE A 429 -1.56 18.34 -15.21
C ILE A 429 -2.78 17.56 -14.72
N LEU A 430 -3.98 17.92 -15.20
CA LEU A 430 -5.23 17.34 -14.68
C LEU A 430 -5.31 15.83 -14.88
N PRO A 431 -4.95 15.23 -16.05
CA PRO A 431 -5.00 13.78 -16.23
C PRO A 431 -4.09 13.05 -15.24
N ALA A 432 -2.88 13.58 -15.00
CA ALA A 432 -1.92 12.97 -14.07
C ALA A 432 -2.43 13.02 -12.62
N VAL A 433 -2.98 14.15 -12.19
CA VAL A 433 -3.57 14.29 -10.84
C VAL A 433 -4.83 13.43 -10.70
N ALA A 434 -5.71 13.44 -11.70
CA ALA A 434 -6.94 12.64 -11.70
C ALA A 434 -6.64 11.14 -11.70
N LEU A 435 -5.60 10.68 -12.43
CA LEU A 435 -5.18 9.28 -12.42
C LEU A 435 -4.64 8.86 -11.05
N ASN A 436 -3.86 9.72 -10.40
CA ASN A 436 -3.39 9.46 -9.02
C ASN A 436 -4.56 9.39 -8.03
N ILE A 437 -5.54 10.29 -8.14
CA ILE A 437 -6.76 10.24 -7.32
C ILE A 437 -7.53 8.95 -7.59
N LEU A 438 -7.68 8.55 -8.85
CA LEU A 438 -8.35 7.32 -9.24
C LEU A 438 -7.67 6.10 -8.60
N MET A 439 -6.33 6.02 -8.64
CA MET A 439 -5.55 4.97 -7.98
C MET A 439 -5.71 4.97 -6.45
N MET A 440 -5.78 6.15 -5.83
CA MET A 440 -6.05 6.28 -4.39
C MET A 440 -7.44 5.75 -4.03
N ILE A 441 -8.46 6.09 -4.82
CA ILE A 441 -9.83 5.60 -4.65
C ILE A 441 -9.88 4.08 -4.75
N LEU A 442 -9.16 3.48 -5.71
CA LEU A 442 -9.10 2.02 -5.86
C LEU A 442 -8.63 1.35 -4.56
N VAL A 443 -7.51 1.78 -3.99
CA VAL A 443 -6.98 1.20 -2.75
C VAL A 443 -7.98 1.35 -1.60
N ILE A 444 -8.61 2.53 -1.47
CA ILE A 444 -9.62 2.78 -0.43
C ILE A 444 -10.81 1.82 -0.58
N VAL A 445 -11.32 1.65 -1.81
CA VAL A 445 -12.43 0.74 -2.10
C VAL A 445 -12.04 -0.71 -1.83
N LEU A 446 -10.86 -1.16 -2.27
CA LEU A 446 -10.39 -2.52 -2.03
C LEU A 446 -10.18 -2.80 -0.53
N ARG A 447 -9.71 -1.81 0.24
CA ARG A 447 -9.59 -1.91 1.71
C ARG A 447 -10.96 -1.99 2.36
N PHE A 448 -11.90 -1.16 1.93
CA PHE A 448 -13.29 -1.21 2.40
C PHE A 448 -13.91 -2.58 2.14
N LEU A 449 -13.77 -3.11 0.92
CA LEU A 449 -14.23 -4.45 0.57
C LEU A 449 -13.56 -5.53 1.45
N SER A 450 -12.26 -5.44 1.68
CA SER A 450 -11.52 -6.37 2.54
C SER A 450 -11.97 -6.30 4.02
N ARG A 451 -12.34 -5.13 4.52
CA ARG A 451 -12.96 -4.99 5.85
C ARG A 451 -14.39 -5.52 5.87
N PHE A 452 -15.16 -5.33 4.79
CA PHE A 452 -16.53 -5.81 4.63
C PHE A 452 -16.64 -7.34 4.64
N GLU A 453 -15.63 -8.06 4.16
CA GLU A 453 -15.54 -9.54 4.21
C GLU A 453 -15.68 -10.12 5.62
N GLY A 454 -15.44 -9.30 6.66
CA GLY A 454 -15.58 -9.73 8.04
C GLY A 454 -14.31 -10.35 8.62
N SER A 455 -13.13 -9.93 8.13
CA SER A 455 -11.86 -10.24 8.78
C SER A 455 -11.89 -9.71 10.22
N VAL A 456 -11.43 -10.54 11.15
CA VAL A 456 -11.45 -10.23 12.58
C VAL A 456 -10.28 -9.34 12.98
N THR A 457 -9.19 -9.35 12.20
CA THR A 457 -7.99 -8.56 12.46
C THR A 457 -7.69 -7.60 11.32
N ASN A 458 -7.03 -6.48 11.61
CA ASN A 458 -6.51 -5.55 10.60
C ASN A 458 -5.43 -6.23 9.75
N SER A 459 -4.56 -7.04 10.36
CA SER A 459 -3.60 -7.91 9.66
C SER A 459 -4.29 -8.82 8.62
N GLY A 460 -5.45 -9.37 8.97
CA GLY A 460 -6.25 -10.19 8.04
C GLY A 460 -6.88 -9.37 6.92
N VAL A 461 -7.27 -8.12 7.19
CA VAL A 461 -7.72 -7.16 6.16
C VAL A 461 -6.57 -6.86 5.20
N ASP A 462 -5.36 -6.61 5.70
CA ASP A 462 -4.19 -6.30 4.88
C ASP A 462 -3.78 -7.50 4.01
N LEU A 463 -3.80 -8.71 4.56
CA LEU A 463 -3.60 -9.93 3.76
C LEU A 463 -4.64 -10.02 2.65
N SER A 464 -5.93 -9.79 2.94
CA SER A 464 -6.98 -9.86 1.93
C SER A 464 -6.86 -8.75 0.87
N LEU A 465 -6.46 -7.55 1.29
CA LEU A 465 -6.19 -6.41 0.41
C LEU A 465 -5.03 -6.69 -0.52
N GLN A 466 -3.92 -7.25 -0.01
CA GLN A 466 -2.77 -7.66 -0.82
C GLN A 466 -3.18 -8.61 -1.96
N SER A 467 -4.08 -9.57 -1.68
CA SER A 467 -4.62 -10.47 -2.71
C SER A 467 -5.39 -9.71 -3.78
N LYS A 468 -6.33 -8.85 -3.39
CA LYS A 468 -7.20 -8.14 -4.33
C LYS A 468 -6.43 -7.13 -5.16
N TYR A 469 -5.53 -6.39 -4.52
CA TYR A 469 -4.73 -5.37 -5.20
C TYR A 469 -3.73 -6.02 -6.16
N TYR A 470 -3.07 -7.11 -5.76
CA TYR A 470 -2.23 -7.89 -6.69
C TYR A 470 -3.04 -8.43 -7.88
N PHE A 471 -4.21 -9.01 -7.63
CA PHE A 471 -5.09 -9.49 -8.70
C PHE A 471 -5.46 -8.36 -9.67
N HIS A 472 -5.84 -7.19 -9.15
CA HIS A 472 -6.12 -6.01 -9.96
C HIS A 472 -4.91 -5.60 -10.82
N LEU A 473 -3.71 -5.55 -10.23
CA LEU A 473 -2.48 -5.20 -10.96
C LEU A 473 -2.18 -6.24 -12.06
N VAL A 474 -2.30 -7.55 -11.79
CA VAL A 474 -2.05 -8.59 -12.80
C VAL A 474 -3.01 -8.44 -13.96
N MET A 475 -4.29 -8.28 -13.68
CA MET A 475 -5.30 -8.17 -14.72
C MET A 475 -5.11 -6.89 -15.53
N ASN A 476 -5.02 -5.72 -14.90
CA ASN A 476 -5.03 -4.45 -15.63
C ASN A 476 -3.66 -3.99 -16.12
N VAL A 477 -2.61 -4.10 -15.29
CA VAL A 477 -1.28 -3.58 -15.63
C VAL A 477 -0.51 -4.57 -16.50
N LEU A 478 -0.57 -5.87 -16.20
CA LEU A 478 0.15 -6.88 -16.98
C LEU A 478 -0.70 -7.36 -18.18
N LEU A 479 -1.84 -8.00 -17.93
CA LEU A 479 -2.59 -8.66 -18.99
C LEU A 479 -3.28 -7.64 -19.92
N VAL A 480 -4.11 -6.74 -19.41
CA VAL A 480 -4.87 -5.84 -20.28
C VAL A 480 -3.95 -4.89 -21.06
N THR A 481 -2.88 -4.33 -20.45
CA THR A 481 -1.94 -3.52 -21.24
C THR A 481 -1.24 -4.31 -22.34
N THR A 482 -0.91 -5.58 -22.09
CA THR A 482 -0.35 -6.46 -23.14
C THR A 482 -1.35 -6.69 -24.28
N PHE A 483 -2.63 -6.76 -23.95
CA PHE A 483 -3.71 -7.00 -24.90
C PHE A 483 -4.33 -5.72 -25.49
N ALA A 484 -4.07 -4.53 -24.95
CA ALA A 484 -4.80 -3.29 -25.26
C ALA A 484 -4.75 -2.94 -26.75
N ASN A 485 -3.63 -3.18 -27.41
CA ASN A 485 -3.46 -2.95 -28.85
C ASN A 485 -4.19 -4.00 -29.73
N GLY A 486 -4.62 -5.13 -29.16
CA GLY A 486 -5.27 -6.24 -29.86
C GLY A 486 -6.73 -6.51 -29.48
N ILE A 487 -7.21 -6.15 -28.28
CA ILE A 487 -8.52 -6.58 -27.74
C ILE A 487 -9.69 -6.20 -28.64
N LEU A 488 -9.74 -4.95 -29.12
CA LEU A 488 -10.89 -4.50 -29.92
C LEU A 488 -11.00 -5.24 -31.26
N GLN A 489 -9.87 -5.69 -31.82
CA GLN A 489 -9.83 -6.46 -33.06
C GLN A 489 -9.93 -7.99 -32.82
N SER A 490 -9.60 -8.45 -31.60
CA SER A 490 -9.50 -9.87 -31.24
C SER A 490 -10.72 -10.40 -30.48
N LEU A 491 -11.53 -9.53 -29.85
CA LEU A 491 -12.72 -9.89 -29.08
C LEU A 491 -13.70 -10.81 -29.85
N PRO A 492 -14.05 -10.53 -31.12
CA PRO A 492 -14.90 -11.42 -31.91
C PRO A 492 -14.26 -12.79 -32.16
N LYS A 493 -12.93 -12.87 -32.21
CA LYS A 493 -12.19 -14.12 -32.43
C LYS A 493 -12.04 -14.93 -31.14
N LEU A 494 -11.87 -14.26 -30.00
CA LEU A 494 -11.70 -14.87 -28.68
C LEU A 494 -12.98 -15.55 -28.17
N VAL A 495 -14.14 -14.92 -28.38
CA VAL A 495 -15.45 -15.47 -27.97
C VAL A 495 -15.77 -16.74 -28.76
N ASN A 496 -15.35 -16.78 -30.02
CA ASN A 496 -15.63 -17.91 -30.91
C ASN A 496 -14.58 -19.04 -30.80
N ASN A 497 -13.34 -18.74 -30.41
CA ASN A 497 -12.26 -19.74 -30.25
C ASN A 497 -11.34 -19.38 -29.07
N PRO A 498 -11.58 -19.88 -27.84
CA PRO A 498 -10.75 -19.58 -26.68
C PRO A 498 -9.30 -20.05 -26.83
N THR A 499 -9.02 -21.05 -27.66
CA THR A 499 -7.67 -21.57 -27.94
C THR A 499 -6.77 -20.52 -28.59
N GLN A 500 -7.33 -19.57 -29.37
CA GLN A 500 -6.56 -18.49 -30.01
C GLN A 500 -6.07 -17.43 -29.01
N SER A 501 -6.52 -17.46 -27.76
CA SER A 501 -6.06 -16.51 -26.73
C SER A 501 -4.56 -16.64 -26.47
N ILE A 502 -4.03 -17.86 -26.53
CA ILE A 502 -2.61 -18.15 -26.34
C ILE A 502 -1.78 -17.57 -27.50
N GLU A 503 -2.29 -17.71 -28.73
CA GLU A 503 -1.68 -17.15 -29.94
C GLU A 503 -1.63 -15.62 -29.92
N ILE A 504 -2.77 -14.99 -29.61
CA ILE A 504 -2.88 -13.54 -29.53
C ILE A 504 -1.98 -12.98 -28.42
N LEU A 505 -1.86 -13.70 -27.29
CA LEU A 505 -0.98 -13.33 -26.19
C LEU A 505 0.49 -13.36 -26.64
N ALA A 506 0.91 -14.43 -27.30
CA ALA A 506 2.26 -14.60 -27.79
C ALA A 506 2.68 -13.51 -28.79
N ASN A 507 1.81 -13.13 -29.72
CA ASN A 507 2.11 -12.10 -30.73
C ASN A 507 2.17 -10.67 -30.18
N ASN A 508 1.41 -10.37 -29.13
CA ASN A 508 1.32 -9.01 -28.58
C ASN A 508 2.31 -8.74 -27.44
N LEU A 509 2.79 -9.77 -26.74
CA LEU A 509 3.76 -9.60 -25.66
C LEU A 509 5.04 -8.87 -26.10
N PRO A 510 5.74 -9.30 -27.17
CA PRO A 510 6.96 -8.62 -27.60
C PRO A 510 6.73 -7.13 -27.92
N ARG A 511 5.56 -6.77 -28.44
CA ARG A 511 5.20 -5.37 -28.76
C ARG A 511 4.94 -4.52 -27.51
N ALA A 512 4.39 -5.13 -26.46
CA ALA A 512 4.15 -4.47 -25.18
C ALA A 512 5.43 -4.26 -24.35
N SER A 513 6.55 -4.87 -24.74
CA SER A 513 7.82 -4.83 -24.01
C SER A 513 8.38 -3.40 -23.81
N THR A 514 8.27 -2.54 -24.82
CA THR A 514 8.67 -1.12 -24.74
C THR A 514 7.86 -0.34 -23.69
N PHE A 515 6.57 -0.64 -23.55
CA PHE A 515 5.74 -0.07 -22.49
C PHE A 515 6.28 -0.50 -21.12
N PHE A 516 6.57 -1.78 -20.91
CA PHE A 516 7.06 -2.25 -19.61
C PHE A 516 8.44 -1.71 -19.25
N LEU A 517 9.33 -1.51 -20.23
CA LEU A 517 10.61 -0.82 -20.01
C LEU A 517 10.41 0.60 -19.46
N THR A 518 9.56 1.39 -20.10
CA THR A 518 9.28 2.77 -19.66
C THR A 518 8.50 2.82 -18.34
N TYR A 519 7.61 1.86 -18.11
CA TYR A 519 6.88 1.71 -16.86
C TYR A 519 7.81 1.42 -15.67
N ILE A 520 8.78 0.51 -15.80
CA ILE A 520 9.74 0.22 -14.72
C ILE A 520 10.69 1.40 -14.48
N LEU A 521 11.06 2.14 -15.53
CA LEU A 521 11.82 3.38 -15.35
C LEU A 521 11.05 4.43 -14.53
N LEU A 522 9.74 4.53 -14.74
CA LEU A 522 8.88 5.39 -13.93
C LEU A 522 8.82 4.93 -12.46
N THR A 523 8.80 3.62 -12.19
CA THR A 523 8.77 3.11 -10.81
C THR A 523 10.07 3.36 -10.06
N ILE A 524 11.20 3.50 -10.77
CA ILE A 524 12.47 3.97 -10.19
C ILE A 524 12.34 5.42 -9.71
N THR A 525 11.72 6.30 -10.48
CA THR A 525 11.43 7.67 -10.04
C THR A 525 10.50 7.70 -8.82
N ALA A 526 9.51 6.80 -8.77
CA ALA A 526 8.65 6.64 -7.60
C ALA A 526 9.42 6.25 -6.33
N CYS A 527 10.53 5.50 -6.46
CA CYS A 527 11.42 5.16 -5.34
C CYS A 527 12.06 6.41 -4.71
N ALA A 528 12.42 7.41 -5.52
CA ALA A 528 12.94 8.66 -4.99
C ALA A 528 11.85 9.48 -4.26
N LEU A 529 10.60 9.44 -4.75
CA LEU A 529 9.47 10.07 -4.04
C LEU A 529 9.18 9.40 -2.69
N GLU A 530 9.36 8.08 -2.63
CA GLU A 530 9.21 7.29 -1.42
C GLU A 530 10.18 7.75 -0.33
N ILE A 531 11.48 7.86 -0.61
CA ILE A 531 12.45 8.39 0.37
C ILE A 531 12.22 9.88 0.70
N PHE A 532 11.70 10.66 -0.26
CA PHE A 532 11.46 12.09 -0.09
C PHE A 532 10.35 12.39 0.94
N GLN A 533 9.38 11.48 1.13
CA GLN A 533 8.32 11.58 2.14
C GLN A 533 7.50 12.88 2.05
N ILE A 534 6.93 13.15 0.86
CA ILE A 534 6.21 14.41 0.59
C ILE A 534 5.00 14.63 1.52
N GLY A 535 4.26 13.57 1.86
CA GLY A 535 3.09 13.64 2.73
C GLY A 535 3.44 14.13 4.14
N PRO A 536 4.34 13.45 4.86
CA PRO A 536 4.83 13.92 6.16
C PRO A 536 5.47 15.30 6.14
N LEU A 537 6.19 15.67 5.07
CA LEU A 537 6.73 17.02 4.90
C LEU A 537 5.63 18.08 4.86
N ILE A 538 4.63 17.88 3.99
CA ILE A 538 3.47 18.78 3.86
C ILE A 538 2.75 18.90 5.20
N MET A 539 2.53 17.78 5.88
CA MET A 539 1.89 17.76 7.19
C MET A 539 2.69 18.57 8.23
N ASN A 540 4.01 18.43 8.26
CA ASN A 540 4.85 19.10 9.24
C ASN A 540 5.02 20.61 8.99
N PHE A 541 5.10 21.06 7.73
CA PHE A 541 5.32 22.47 7.40
C PHE A 541 4.04 23.27 7.22
N ILE A 542 3.05 22.70 6.52
CA ILE A 542 1.82 23.40 6.15
C ILE A 542 0.77 23.19 7.22
N PHE A 543 0.41 21.93 7.51
CA PHE A 543 -0.70 21.63 8.43
C PHE A 543 -0.40 22.05 9.87
N LYS A 544 0.82 21.81 10.37
CA LYS A 544 1.22 22.26 11.71
C LYS A 544 1.09 23.78 11.89
N LYS A 545 1.41 24.57 10.86
CA LYS A 545 1.40 26.04 10.93
C LYS A 545 0.00 26.64 10.79
N PHE A 546 -0.83 26.07 9.91
CA PHE A 546 -2.10 26.71 9.52
C PHE A 546 -3.35 26.01 10.07
N LEU A 547 -3.35 24.68 10.21
CA LEU A 547 -4.54 23.89 10.51
C LEU A 547 -4.61 23.40 11.96
N VAL A 548 -3.46 23.12 12.57
CA VAL A 548 -3.39 22.59 13.93
C VAL A 548 -3.10 23.69 14.93
N LYS A 549 -4.07 23.99 15.80
CA LYS A 549 -3.94 25.04 16.83
C LYS A 549 -3.88 24.52 18.26
N THR A 550 -4.49 23.38 18.55
CA THR A 550 -4.60 22.88 19.93
C THR A 550 -3.34 22.14 20.37
N PRO A 551 -2.86 22.31 21.62
CA PRO A 551 -1.67 21.64 22.12
C PRO A 551 -1.71 20.12 21.98
N ARG A 552 -2.87 19.48 22.24
CA ARG A 552 -3.02 18.03 22.06
C ARG A 552 -2.79 17.60 20.61
N LYS A 553 -3.37 18.31 19.64
CA LYS A 553 -3.21 17.96 18.22
C LYS A 553 -1.78 18.23 17.73
N ILE A 554 -1.10 19.24 18.27
CA ILE A 554 0.34 19.46 17.99
C ILE A 554 1.15 18.28 18.53
N TRP A 555 0.88 17.86 19.76
CA TRP A 555 1.55 16.71 20.38
C TRP A 555 1.29 15.40 19.62
N GLU A 556 0.04 15.14 19.24
CA GLU A 556 -0.33 13.99 18.41
C GLU A 556 0.43 14.02 17.08
N LEU A 557 0.48 15.17 16.41
CA LEU A 557 1.22 15.33 15.16
C LEU A 557 2.74 15.19 15.35
N GLU A 558 3.27 15.49 16.53
CA GLU A 558 4.69 15.32 16.84
C GLU A 558 5.07 13.88 17.17
N LYS A 559 4.15 13.13 17.79
CA LYS A 559 4.34 11.72 18.12
C LYS A 559 4.03 10.79 16.94
N THR A 560 3.17 11.21 16.01
CA THR A 560 2.77 10.37 14.87
C THR A 560 3.94 10.16 13.93
N MET A 561 4.32 8.90 13.75
CA MET A 561 5.30 8.48 12.76
C MET A 561 4.58 7.90 11.53
N PRO A 562 5.14 8.04 10.32
CA PRO A 562 4.66 7.31 9.15
C PRO A 562 4.78 5.80 9.38
N PHE A 563 3.99 5.01 8.67
CA PHE A 563 4.06 3.55 8.73
C PHE A 563 3.86 2.96 7.34
N GLN A 564 4.40 1.75 7.15
CA GLN A 564 4.16 1.02 5.91
C GLN A 564 2.81 0.33 5.98
N ASP A 565 1.97 0.62 4.99
CA ASP A 565 0.74 -0.14 4.77
C ASP A 565 1.07 -1.46 4.06
N TRP A 566 0.91 -2.57 4.79
CA TRP A 566 1.28 -3.89 4.31
C TRP A 566 0.39 -4.41 3.18
N GLY A 567 -0.88 -4.01 3.15
CA GLY A 567 -1.83 -4.46 2.14
C GLY A 567 -1.53 -3.91 0.74
N THR A 568 -0.87 -2.75 0.66
CA THR A 568 -0.48 -2.10 -0.60
C THR A 568 1.01 -2.08 -0.88
N GLY A 569 1.86 -2.34 0.13
CA GLY A 569 3.31 -2.33 -0.03
C GLY A 569 3.83 -3.45 -0.93
N PHE A 570 3.46 -4.71 -0.68
CA PHE A 570 3.97 -5.85 -1.46
C PHE A 570 3.52 -5.89 -2.93
N PRO A 571 2.23 -5.70 -3.27
CA PRO A 571 1.72 -5.99 -4.62
C PRO A 571 2.42 -5.29 -5.79
N PRO A 572 2.78 -3.99 -5.73
CA PRO A 572 3.51 -3.33 -6.82
C PRO A 572 4.87 -3.97 -7.10
N HIS A 573 5.60 -4.41 -6.08
CA HIS A 573 6.90 -5.04 -6.27
C HIS A 573 6.78 -6.48 -6.76
N ILE A 574 5.76 -7.22 -6.31
CA ILE A 574 5.45 -8.53 -6.87
C ILE A 574 5.06 -8.39 -8.34
N MET A 575 4.33 -7.33 -8.72
CA MET A 575 4.01 -7.03 -10.10
C MET A 575 5.27 -6.80 -10.95
N ILE A 576 6.21 -5.98 -10.48
CA ILE A 576 7.49 -5.80 -11.18
C ILE A 576 8.29 -7.11 -11.27
N ALA A 577 8.28 -7.94 -10.22
CA ALA A 577 8.89 -9.26 -10.30
C ALA A 577 8.22 -10.14 -11.37
N SER A 578 6.89 -10.18 -11.43
CA SER A 578 6.14 -10.93 -12.44
C SER A 578 6.43 -10.44 -13.86
N ILE A 579 6.46 -9.12 -14.09
CA ILE A 579 6.86 -8.53 -15.39
C ILE A 579 8.30 -8.94 -15.73
N GLY A 580 9.24 -8.79 -14.80
CA GLY A 580 10.64 -9.16 -15.00
C GLY A 580 10.83 -10.64 -15.33
N ILE A 581 10.06 -11.53 -14.70
CA ILE A 581 10.08 -12.98 -14.98
C ILE A 581 9.54 -13.23 -16.40
N VAL A 582 8.36 -12.71 -16.72
CA VAL A 582 7.70 -12.92 -18.02
C VAL A 582 8.56 -12.41 -19.18
N TYR A 583 9.17 -11.23 -19.03
CA TYR A 583 9.98 -10.61 -20.09
C TYR A 583 11.46 -10.98 -20.03
N SER A 584 11.89 -11.80 -19.07
CA SER A 584 13.31 -12.15 -18.86
C SER A 584 13.97 -12.74 -20.11
N THR A 585 13.27 -13.62 -20.83
CA THR A 585 13.76 -14.22 -22.09
C THR A 585 13.23 -13.49 -23.31
N ILE A 586 12.02 -12.93 -23.25
CA ILE A 586 11.38 -12.22 -24.36
C ILE A 586 12.17 -10.96 -24.75
N GLN A 587 12.56 -10.13 -23.77
CA GLN A 587 13.36 -8.93 -24.00
C GLN A 587 14.38 -8.75 -22.86
N PRO A 588 15.59 -9.34 -22.99
CA PRO A 588 16.59 -9.36 -21.92
C PRO A 588 17.04 -8.00 -21.38
N ILE A 589 16.84 -6.91 -22.14
CA ILE A 589 17.14 -5.52 -21.72
C ILE A 589 16.36 -5.12 -20.46
N ILE A 590 15.22 -5.76 -20.18
CA ILE A 590 14.41 -5.46 -18.99
C ILE A 590 15.11 -5.85 -17.68
N LEU A 591 15.97 -6.88 -17.72
CA LEU A 591 16.61 -7.48 -16.55
C LEU A 591 17.47 -6.50 -15.73
N PRO A 592 18.41 -5.73 -16.33
CA PRO A 592 19.20 -4.75 -15.57
C PRO A 592 18.34 -3.62 -14.99
N ILE A 593 17.26 -3.21 -15.67
CA ILE A 593 16.36 -2.16 -15.18
C ILE A 593 15.56 -2.66 -13.97
N VAL A 594 15.05 -3.89 -14.02
CA VAL A 594 14.37 -4.53 -12.88
C VAL A 594 15.34 -4.74 -11.71
N THR A 595 16.59 -5.11 -11.99
CA THR A 595 17.64 -5.21 -10.97
C THR A 595 17.85 -3.88 -10.25
N LEU A 596 17.97 -2.78 -11.01
CA LEU A 596 18.12 -1.43 -10.47
C LEU A 596 16.91 -1.02 -9.61
N HIS A 597 15.69 -1.33 -10.05
CA HIS A 597 14.47 -1.11 -9.28
C HIS A 597 14.54 -1.79 -7.90
N PHE A 598 14.82 -3.10 -7.85
CA PHE A 598 14.91 -3.82 -6.57
C PHE A 598 16.09 -3.36 -5.71
N ALA A 599 17.21 -2.96 -6.30
CA ALA A 599 18.35 -2.43 -5.57
C ALA A 599 18.05 -1.09 -4.89
N LEU A 600 17.43 -0.16 -5.62
CA LEU A 600 17.05 1.15 -5.08
C LEU A 600 15.97 1.02 -4.00
N TYR A 601 14.93 0.22 -4.24
CA TYR A 601 13.89 -0.01 -3.24
C TYR A 601 14.43 -0.75 -2.00
N TYR A 602 15.37 -1.68 -2.16
CA TYR A 602 16.04 -2.30 -1.02
C TYR A 602 16.74 -1.24 -0.16
N LEU A 603 17.49 -0.31 -0.77
CA LEU A 603 18.17 0.76 -0.06
C LEU A 603 17.19 1.72 0.63
N VAL A 604 16.17 2.20 -0.10
CA VAL A 604 15.19 3.17 0.40
C VAL A 604 14.37 2.59 1.54
N TYR A 605 13.78 1.40 1.38
CA TYR A 605 12.99 0.80 2.44
C TYR A 605 13.83 0.40 3.64
N ARG A 606 15.10 -0.01 3.44
CA ARG A 606 16.00 -0.30 4.55
C ARG A 606 16.25 0.97 5.39
N HIS A 607 16.46 2.11 4.74
CA HIS A 607 16.51 3.40 5.43
C HIS A 607 15.18 3.72 6.13
N GLN A 608 14.05 3.68 5.41
CA GLN A 608 12.76 4.05 5.97
C GLN A 608 12.34 3.18 7.16
N PHE A 609 12.49 1.86 7.11
CA PHE A 609 12.16 1.00 8.24
C PHE A 609 13.04 1.26 9.47
N LEU A 610 14.32 1.57 9.27
CA LEU A 610 15.24 1.83 10.38
C LEU A 610 15.02 3.22 11.00
N TYR A 611 14.68 4.23 10.21
CA TYR A 611 14.72 5.63 10.65
C TYR A 611 13.36 6.34 10.70
N VAL A 612 12.39 5.93 9.87
CA VAL A 612 11.14 6.65 9.64
C VAL A 612 9.90 5.86 10.12
N TYR A 613 9.74 4.61 9.68
CA TYR A 613 8.49 3.86 9.81
C TYR A 613 8.27 3.22 11.16
N ASP A 614 7.07 3.43 11.73
CA ASP A 614 6.67 2.79 12.98
C ASP A 614 6.33 1.30 12.81
N LYS A 615 6.43 0.55 13.91
CA LYS A 615 6.03 -0.86 14.03
C LYS A 615 4.54 -0.97 14.36
N LEU A 616 3.64 -0.68 13.43
CA LEU A 616 2.23 -0.94 13.64
C LEU A 616 1.90 -2.40 13.25
N ASN A 617 1.17 -3.10 14.13
CA ASN A 617 0.59 -4.44 13.96
C ASN A 617 1.43 -5.44 13.15
N GLN A 618 2.17 -6.30 13.85
CA GLN A 618 2.96 -7.36 13.21
C GLN A 618 2.12 -8.61 12.96
N THR A 619 2.19 -9.12 11.72
CA THR A 619 1.57 -10.38 11.29
C THR A 619 2.46 -11.60 11.58
N GLY A 620 3.70 -11.37 12.04
CA GLY A 620 4.71 -12.41 12.22
C GLY A 620 5.27 -12.91 10.89
N GLY A 621 5.27 -12.08 9.85
CA GLY A 621 5.78 -12.38 8.52
C GLY A 621 4.80 -13.10 7.60
N LEU A 622 3.50 -13.17 7.90
CA LEU A 622 2.50 -13.91 7.08
C LEU A 622 2.30 -13.32 5.67
N LEU A 623 2.60 -12.04 5.49
CA LEU A 623 2.52 -11.35 4.20
C LEU A 623 3.55 -11.88 3.19
N PHE A 624 4.70 -12.37 3.68
CA PHE A 624 5.80 -12.84 2.84
C PHE A 624 5.52 -14.19 2.14
N PRO A 625 5.05 -15.25 2.82
CA PRO A 625 4.57 -16.46 2.16
C PRO A 625 3.53 -16.16 1.07
N LYS A 626 2.64 -15.22 1.36
CA LYS A 626 1.62 -14.79 0.40
C LYS A 626 2.25 -14.13 -0.83
N ALA A 627 3.25 -13.27 -0.63
CA ALA A 627 4.02 -12.69 -1.72
C ALA A 627 4.73 -13.76 -2.56
N ILE A 628 5.36 -14.75 -1.93
CA ILE A 628 5.98 -15.89 -2.63
C ILE A 628 4.95 -16.65 -3.47
N TYR A 629 3.79 -16.98 -2.94
CA TYR A 629 2.74 -17.65 -3.71
C TYR A 629 2.25 -16.81 -4.90
N GLN A 630 2.22 -15.48 -4.75
CA GLN A 630 1.83 -14.58 -5.84
C GLN A 630 2.88 -14.53 -6.97
N VAL A 631 4.18 -14.70 -6.66
CA VAL A 631 5.24 -14.80 -7.68
C VAL A 631 5.02 -16.00 -8.61
N PHE A 632 4.47 -17.11 -8.10
CA PHE A 632 4.15 -18.26 -8.96
C PHE A 632 3.16 -17.90 -10.06
N THR A 633 2.26 -16.93 -9.86
CA THR A 633 1.41 -16.42 -10.95
C THR A 633 2.25 -15.85 -12.10
N GLY A 634 3.33 -15.13 -11.80
CA GLY A 634 4.28 -14.64 -12.82
C GLY A 634 5.00 -15.79 -13.53
N ILE A 635 5.40 -16.83 -12.80
CA ILE A 635 6.02 -18.04 -13.40
C ILE A 635 5.03 -18.77 -14.30
N TYR A 636 3.76 -18.92 -13.89
CA TYR A 636 2.73 -19.57 -14.71
C TYR A 636 2.45 -18.78 -15.98
N ILE A 637 2.32 -17.46 -15.89
CA ILE A 637 2.18 -16.60 -17.07
C ILE A 637 3.39 -16.75 -17.98
N PHE A 638 4.62 -16.72 -17.41
CA PHE A 638 5.85 -16.88 -18.17
C PHE A 638 5.89 -18.19 -18.98
N GLN A 639 5.58 -19.32 -18.33
CA GLN A 639 5.51 -20.62 -19.00
C GLN A 639 4.43 -20.64 -20.09
N LEU A 640 3.20 -20.18 -19.78
CA LEU A 640 2.11 -20.14 -20.76
C LEU A 640 2.45 -19.27 -21.98
N THR A 641 3.07 -18.11 -21.75
CA THR A 641 3.46 -17.19 -22.83
C THR A 641 4.54 -17.78 -23.73
N LEU A 642 5.55 -18.44 -23.15
CA LEU A 642 6.60 -19.06 -23.96
C LEU A 642 6.06 -20.26 -24.73
N THR A 643 5.24 -21.11 -24.09
CA THR A 643 4.58 -22.22 -24.77
C THR A 643 3.75 -21.71 -25.95
N GLY A 644 2.99 -20.63 -25.76
CA GLY A 644 2.26 -19.97 -26.85
C GLY A 644 3.16 -19.48 -27.98
N LEU A 645 4.25 -18.78 -27.65
CA LEU A 645 5.23 -18.31 -28.64
C LEU A 645 5.86 -19.45 -29.44
N MET A 646 6.16 -20.58 -28.79
CA MET A 646 6.73 -21.74 -29.46
C MET A 646 5.73 -22.43 -30.39
N PHE A 647 4.46 -22.57 -29.98
CA PHE A 647 3.41 -23.14 -30.85
C PHE A 647 3.11 -22.31 -32.10
N LEU A 648 3.38 -21.01 -32.07
CA LEU A 648 3.19 -20.15 -33.24
C LEU A 648 4.36 -20.15 -34.19
N ASN A 649 5.57 -20.20 -33.63
CA ASN A 649 6.80 -20.05 -34.42
C ASN A 649 7.43 -21.41 -34.80
N GLY A 650 6.99 -22.51 -34.17
CA GLY A 650 7.37 -23.87 -34.50
C GLY A 650 6.11 -24.71 -34.70
N GLY A 651 6.01 -25.40 -35.84
CA GLY A 651 4.93 -26.34 -36.15
C GLY A 651 4.90 -27.57 -35.23
#